data_AF-A0A3B9FSQ7-F1
#
_entry.id   AF-A0A3B9FSQ7-F1
#
_cell.length_a   1.000
_cell.length_b   1.000
_cell.length_c   1.000
_cell.angle_alpha   90.00
_cell.angle_beta   90.00
_cell.angle_gamma   90.00
#
_symmetry.space_group_name_H-M   'P 1'
#
loop_
_entity.id
_entity.type
_entity.pdbx_description
1 polymer ?
#
loop_
_entity_poly.entity_id
_entity_poly.type
_entity_poly.pdbx_seq_one_letter_code
_entity_poly.pdbx_strand_id
1 'polypeptide(L)'
;WAGGGIQRINVQTMEVSSIPFHATAVHPIVNALHFQQDPAPDNFRVKAIRQATTSPDGKTLVFNAAGYLWKKSLPDGKPVRLTTGKDLEYEPAFSADGHYLAYVTWNDVEMGAIWQLDLRNTKAVPQKLTTTKAIYREPAYSPKDPKVLVFRKEEGNTNQGYTNTLEPGIYLMHTDREEAPEKITEEGMFPMFNADASRIYYQNGGYLFGDLTKTLVSVNLRGEDKREIVTSKYAQRIVPGPDDQWVAFTNLYKVYVAALPMSGQTLDLDGQSKSIPVARVAHDAGINLQWSADASELRYTLGDAYYTVPLAERFSFLAASPDSLPPMDSVGISIGLDLPSDKPEGKVVFTHARIITMEGDEVIEDGTLVVQGNRILSVGTAYHPLVEEKNTTVIDCTGKTIMPGLIDVHAHLGQFRFGLSPQQHWQYFANLAYGVTTTHDPSSNTEMVFSQAEMVRSGVMVGPRIFSTGVILYGADGDFKALINNLDDARFAINRTKAFGAFSVKSYNQPRREQRQQVIKAASELGIQVVPEGGSTFFHNLTMILDGHTGVEHNLPVATLYDDVVQLWAASNTGYTPTLIVNYGGLNGEYYWYQHTDVWKDSKLLTFTPRDVIDPRARHRTMVPEEEYENGHILVSQSCKKLTDAGVRVNLGAHGQLQGLGAHWELWMLAQGGMTNMEALRSATVNGAYYLGMEDDLGSLKPGKLADLIVLDKDPLEDIMNSNSVHYTMVNGRLYDASTMNETGNYDRKRLPFYWETGGYAPSFDWHGVTHTGCSCEAGN
;
A
#
# COMPACT_ATOMS: atom_id res chain seq x y z
N TRP A 1 -16.49 21.31 35.99
CA TRP A 1 -15.33 21.38 35.08
C TRP A 1 -14.86 22.83 35.03
N ALA A 2 -13.55 23.09 35.13
CA ALA A 2 -13.00 24.44 35.29
C ALA A 2 -12.57 25.11 33.96
N GLY A 3 -12.73 24.41 32.83
CA GLY A 3 -12.42 24.94 31.49
C GLY A 3 -10.94 25.26 31.27
N GLY A 4 -10.03 24.56 31.94
CA GLY A 4 -8.58 24.82 31.89
C GLY A 4 -8.09 25.91 32.86
N GLY A 5 -9.00 26.60 33.55
CA GLY A 5 -8.67 27.57 34.60
C GLY A 5 -8.73 27.00 36.02
N ILE A 6 -8.52 27.87 37.00
CA ILE A 6 -8.77 27.58 38.41
C ILE A 6 -10.04 28.34 38.81
N GLN A 7 -11.04 27.63 39.33
CA GLN A 7 -12.30 28.22 39.76
C GLN A 7 -12.39 28.22 41.29
N ARG A 8 -12.79 29.33 41.88
CA ARG A 8 -13.17 29.47 43.28
C ARG A 8 -14.68 29.31 43.39
N ILE A 9 -15.13 28.34 44.18
CA ILE A 9 -16.55 28.09 44.46
C ILE A 9 -16.86 28.48 45.89
N ASN A 10 -17.82 29.38 46.08
CA ASN A 10 -18.36 29.65 47.41
C ASN A 10 -19.35 28.52 47.79
N VAL A 11 -19.02 27.74 48.82
CA VAL A 11 -19.82 26.58 49.22
C VAL A 11 -21.18 26.92 49.85
N GLN A 12 -21.38 28.18 50.27
CA GLN A 12 -22.65 28.65 50.82
C GLN A 12 -23.56 29.23 49.73
N THR A 13 -23.02 30.04 48.82
CA THR A 13 -23.81 30.73 47.79
C THR A 13 -23.82 30.02 46.44
N MET A 14 -22.96 29.01 46.26
CA MET A 14 -22.67 28.35 44.97
C MET A 14 -22.11 29.29 43.90
N GLU A 15 -21.69 30.50 44.28
CA GLU A 15 -21.10 31.46 43.36
C GLU A 15 -19.71 30.98 42.89
N VAL A 16 -19.49 31.06 41.58
CA VAL A 16 -18.24 30.67 40.93
C VAL A 16 -17.51 31.91 40.45
N SER A 17 -16.23 32.05 40.80
CA SER A 17 -15.36 33.12 40.31
C SER A 17 -14.01 32.55 39.85
N SER A 18 -13.48 33.05 38.75
CA SER A 18 -12.19 32.58 38.23
C SER A 18 -11.01 33.15 39.03
N ILE A 19 -10.02 32.31 39.31
CA ILE A 19 -8.74 32.71 39.87
C ILE A 19 -7.77 32.91 38.70
N PRO A 20 -7.25 34.12 38.47
CA PRO A 20 -6.21 34.34 37.47
C PRO A 20 -4.99 33.47 37.77
N PHE A 21 -4.56 32.66 36.80
CA PHE A 21 -3.42 31.78 36.91
C PHE A 21 -2.60 31.85 35.63
N HIS A 22 -1.27 31.89 35.79
CA HIS A 22 -0.32 31.81 34.69
C HIS A 22 0.89 31.00 35.15
N ALA A 23 1.41 30.16 34.27
CA ALA A 23 2.63 29.39 34.48
C ALA A 23 3.47 29.42 33.21
N THR A 24 4.80 29.42 33.38
CA THR A 24 5.75 29.34 32.27
C THR A 24 6.50 28.00 32.36
N ALA A 25 6.58 27.28 31.24
CA ALA A 25 7.35 26.06 31.12
C ALA A 25 8.31 26.17 29.93
N VAL A 26 9.51 25.60 30.08
CA VAL A 26 10.52 25.54 29.00
C VAL A 26 10.73 24.08 28.66
N HIS A 27 10.50 23.73 27.40
CA HIS A 27 10.64 22.37 26.90
C HIS A 27 11.66 22.33 25.75
N PRO A 28 12.66 21.43 25.79
CA PRO A 28 13.48 21.15 24.61
C PRO A 28 12.64 20.39 23.59
N ILE A 29 12.66 20.84 22.33
CA ILE A 29 11.97 20.22 21.20
C ILE A 29 13.00 19.80 20.17
N VAL A 30 12.87 18.59 19.65
CA VAL A 30 13.61 18.14 18.47
C VAL A 30 12.85 18.61 17.23
N ASN A 31 13.53 19.19 16.25
CA ASN A 31 12.89 19.60 15.01
C ASN A 31 12.22 18.41 14.32
N ALA A 32 10.98 18.60 13.86
CA ALA A 32 10.28 17.63 13.03
C ALA A 32 11.14 17.21 11.83
N LEU A 33 11.22 15.90 11.57
CA LEU A 33 11.94 15.38 10.41
C LEU A 33 11.20 15.73 9.12
N HIS A 34 11.88 16.40 8.20
CA HIS A 34 11.37 16.80 6.90
C HIS A 34 12.50 16.73 5.87
N PHE A 35 12.24 16.07 4.74
CA PHE A 35 13.23 15.85 3.69
C PHE A 35 12.56 15.98 2.32
N GLN A 36 13.15 16.77 1.43
CA GLN A 36 12.67 16.92 0.05
C GLN A 36 12.66 15.57 -0.70
N GLN A 37 11.62 15.35 -1.47
CA GLN A 37 11.35 14.17 -2.29
C GLN A 37 11.10 14.60 -3.74
N ASP A 38 11.55 13.79 -4.69
CA ASP A 38 11.16 13.93 -6.10
C ASP A 38 9.99 12.98 -6.40
N PRO A 39 8.75 13.50 -6.55
CA PRO A 39 7.58 12.67 -6.81
C PRO A 39 7.47 12.20 -8.27
N ALA A 40 8.30 12.69 -9.18
CA ALA A 40 8.22 12.39 -10.61
C ALA A 40 9.60 12.40 -11.33
N PRO A 41 10.57 11.57 -10.87
CA PRO A 41 11.87 11.49 -11.51
C PRO A 41 11.74 10.97 -12.95
N ASP A 42 12.63 11.39 -13.84
CA ASP A 42 12.61 10.97 -15.26
C ASP A 42 12.74 9.45 -15.44
N ASN A 43 13.60 8.84 -14.62
CA ASN A 43 13.81 7.40 -14.54
C ASN A 43 13.89 7.02 -13.07
N PHE A 44 13.53 5.78 -12.74
CA PHE A 44 13.66 5.27 -11.39
C PHE A 44 14.27 3.87 -11.38
N ARG A 45 15.10 3.63 -10.37
CA ARG A 45 15.56 2.29 -10.01
C ARG A 45 14.38 1.54 -9.39
N VAL A 46 14.00 0.42 -9.99
CA VAL A 46 13.05 -0.52 -9.43
C VAL A 46 13.63 -1.11 -8.14
N LYS A 47 12.87 -1.02 -7.05
CA LYS A 47 13.20 -1.56 -5.73
C LYS A 47 12.21 -2.62 -5.27
N ALA A 48 10.98 -2.64 -5.79
CA ALA A 48 10.00 -3.67 -5.44
C ALA A 48 10.18 -4.95 -6.27
N ILE A 49 11.29 -5.66 -6.03
CA ILE A 49 11.56 -6.96 -6.66
C ILE A 49 10.76 -8.06 -5.98
N ARG A 50 9.90 -8.72 -6.74
CA ARG A 50 9.01 -9.77 -6.23
C ARG A 50 9.27 -11.10 -6.89
N GLN A 51 9.03 -12.18 -6.14
CA GLN A 51 8.98 -13.56 -6.63
C GLN A 51 10.25 -13.93 -7.42
N ALA A 52 11.41 -13.43 -6.97
CA ALA A 52 12.67 -13.67 -7.63
C ALA A 52 13.09 -15.14 -7.50
N THR A 53 13.45 -15.78 -8.61
CA THR A 53 13.88 -17.18 -8.70
C THR A 53 15.12 -17.31 -9.57
N THR A 54 16.03 -18.20 -9.19
CA THR A 54 17.33 -18.40 -9.84
C THR A 54 17.31 -19.72 -10.59
N SER A 55 17.88 -19.74 -11.78
CA SER A 55 18.02 -20.98 -12.56
C SER A 55 18.79 -22.04 -11.78
N PRO A 56 18.53 -23.34 -12.00
CA PRO A 56 19.21 -24.43 -11.29
C PRO A 56 20.73 -24.39 -11.39
N ASP A 57 21.26 -23.88 -12.52
CA ASP A 57 22.71 -23.70 -12.74
C ASP A 57 23.30 -22.45 -12.06
N GLY A 58 22.48 -21.64 -11.39
CA GLY A 58 22.89 -20.42 -10.68
C GLY A 58 23.20 -19.21 -11.56
N LYS A 59 23.02 -19.29 -12.88
CA LYS A 59 23.51 -18.25 -13.81
C LYS A 59 22.48 -17.19 -14.20
N THR A 60 21.19 -17.44 -13.95
CA THR A 60 20.12 -16.54 -14.40
C THR A 60 19.15 -16.27 -13.25
N LEU A 61 18.92 -15.00 -12.94
CA LEU A 61 17.84 -14.56 -12.06
C LEU A 61 16.63 -14.16 -12.91
N VAL A 62 15.44 -14.67 -12.57
CA VAL A 62 14.15 -14.23 -13.12
C VAL A 62 13.31 -13.65 -11.99
N PHE A 63 12.66 -12.53 -12.21
CA PHE A 63 11.91 -11.83 -11.16
C PHE A 63 10.76 -11.01 -11.73
N ASN A 64 9.74 -10.75 -10.91
CA ASN A 64 8.68 -9.79 -11.20
C ASN A 64 9.13 -8.38 -10.76
N ALA A 65 8.89 -7.40 -11.62
CA ALA A 65 9.05 -5.98 -11.34
C ALA A 65 8.12 -5.16 -12.25
N ALA A 66 7.46 -4.14 -11.70
CA ALA A 66 6.50 -3.29 -12.40
C ALA A 66 5.48 -4.10 -13.25
N GLY A 67 4.94 -5.19 -12.68
CA GLY A 67 3.89 -6.01 -13.31
C GLY A 67 4.38 -7.09 -14.26
N TYR A 68 5.69 -7.25 -14.42
CA TYR A 68 6.27 -7.95 -15.56
C TYR A 68 7.49 -8.79 -15.16
N LEU A 69 7.74 -9.90 -15.87
CA LEU A 69 8.94 -10.72 -15.67
C LEU A 69 10.18 -10.19 -16.40
N TRP A 70 11.30 -10.17 -15.68
CA TRP A 70 12.62 -9.77 -16.17
C TRP A 70 13.61 -10.89 -15.91
N LYS A 71 14.64 -10.99 -16.74
CA LYS A 71 15.77 -11.89 -16.52
C LYS A 71 17.08 -11.12 -16.47
N LYS A 72 17.99 -11.56 -15.62
CA LYS A 72 19.36 -11.03 -15.49
C LYS A 72 20.34 -12.20 -15.46
N SER A 73 21.37 -12.15 -16.31
CA SER A 73 22.52 -13.05 -16.17
C SER A 73 23.35 -12.63 -14.97
N LEU A 74 23.62 -13.54 -14.04
CA LEU A 74 24.40 -13.27 -12.84
C LEU A 74 25.92 -13.41 -13.11
N PRO A 75 26.76 -12.64 -12.41
CA PRO A 75 26.39 -11.56 -11.48
C PRO A 75 26.11 -10.22 -12.18
N ASP A 76 26.73 -9.95 -13.33
CA ASP A 76 26.88 -8.57 -13.87
C ASP A 76 26.00 -8.24 -15.09
N GLY A 77 25.13 -9.15 -15.52
CA GLY A 77 24.24 -8.92 -16.65
C GLY A 77 23.25 -7.77 -16.41
N LYS A 78 22.74 -7.17 -17.48
CA LYS A 78 21.65 -6.18 -17.39
C LYS A 78 20.29 -6.89 -17.39
N PRO A 79 19.34 -6.51 -16.52
CA PRO A 79 17.98 -6.99 -16.62
C PRO A 79 17.37 -6.70 -17.99
N VAL A 80 16.71 -7.70 -18.57
CA VAL A 80 15.95 -7.56 -19.81
C VAL A 80 14.57 -8.19 -19.65
N ARG A 81 13.58 -7.64 -20.34
CA ARG A 81 12.22 -8.19 -20.33
C ARG A 81 12.27 -9.66 -20.79
N LEU A 82 11.63 -10.54 -20.02
CA LEU A 82 11.65 -11.97 -20.32
C LEU A 82 10.74 -12.33 -21.51
N THR A 83 9.56 -11.71 -21.57
CA THR A 83 8.51 -11.99 -22.56
C THR A 83 8.10 -10.71 -23.30
N THR A 84 7.22 -10.84 -24.29
CA THR A 84 6.54 -9.71 -24.93
C THR A 84 5.04 -9.69 -24.61
N GLY A 85 4.62 -10.39 -23.55
CA GLY A 85 3.23 -10.47 -23.11
C GLY A 85 2.72 -9.11 -22.61
N LYS A 86 1.41 -8.87 -22.79
CA LYS A 86 0.74 -7.65 -22.32
C LYS A 86 0.07 -7.80 -20.97
N ASP A 87 -0.38 -9.01 -20.65
CA ASP A 87 -0.93 -9.35 -19.34
C ASP A 87 0.14 -9.19 -18.25
N LEU A 88 -0.28 -8.94 -17.02
CA LEU A 88 0.65 -8.86 -15.90
C LEU A 88 1.18 -10.26 -15.60
N GLU A 89 2.46 -10.39 -15.25
CA GLU A 89 3.16 -11.68 -15.15
C GLU A 89 3.85 -11.84 -13.80
N TYR A 90 3.70 -13.01 -13.18
CA TYR A 90 4.04 -13.24 -11.79
C TYR A 90 4.57 -14.67 -11.56
N GLU A 91 5.17 -14.88 -10.39
CA GLU A 91 5.46 -16.20 -9.81
C GLU A 91 6.20 -17.16 -10.75
N PRO A 92 7.38 -16.76 -11.27
CA PRO A 92 8.19 -17.61 -12.12
C PRO A 92 8.75 -18.82 -11.34
N ALA A 93 8.81 -19.98 -11.99
CA ALA A 93 9.33 -21.21 -11.42
C ALA A 93 10.08 -22.05 -12.48
N PHE A 94 11.35 -22.35 -12.23
CA PHE A 94 12.17 -23.18 -13.11
C PHE A 94 11.87 -24.66 -12.93
N SER A 95 11.93 -25.43 -14.02
CA SER A 95 12.06 -26.89 -13.94
C SER A 95 13.44 -27.28 -13.40
N ALA A 96 13.54 -28.46 -12.78
CA ALA A 96 14.79 -28.92 -12.16
C ALA A 96 15.96 -29.05 -13.15
N ASP A 97 15.66 -29.33 -14.43
CA ASP A 97 16.64 -29.39 -15.52
C ASP A 97 16.97 -28.01 -16.13
N GLY A 98 16.28 -26.95 -15.70
CA GLY A 98 16.45 -25.58 -16.20
C GLY A 98 15.94 -25.35 -17.63
N HIS A 99 15.29 -26.34 -18.25
CA HIS A 99 14.81 -26.22 -19.63
C HIS A 99 13.48 -25.48 -19.75
N TYR A 100 12.68 -25.45 -18.70
CA TYR A 100 11.36 -24.83 -18.70
C TYR A 100 11.24 -23.79 -17.58
N LEU A 101 10.42 -22.77 -17.84
CA LEU A 101 9.97 -21.82 -16.84
C LEU A 101 8.46 -21.73 -16.86
N ALA A 102 7.81 -22.07 -15.74
CA ALA A 102 6.40 -21.79 -15.52
C ALA A 102 6.23 -20.38 -14.97
N TYR A 103 5.15 -19.70 -15.29
CA TYR A 103 4.76 -18.43 -14.67
C TYR A 103 3.25 -18.22 -14.76
N VAL A 104 2.74 -17.32 -13.93
CA VAL A 104 1.32 -16.96 -13.88
C VAL A 104 1.11 -15.64 -14.60
N THR A 105 0.01 -15.50 -15.35
CA THR A 105 -0.47 -14.20 -15.84
C THR A 105 -1.75 -13.78 -15.15
N TRP A 106 -2.04 -12.48 -15.13
CA TRP A 106 -3.34 -11.93 -14.76
C TRP A 106 -3.85 -10.94 -15.81
N ASN A 107 -5.12 -11.12 -16.18
CA ASN A 107 -5.90 -10.21 -17.02
C ASN A 107 -7.28 -10.01 -16.36
N ASP A 108 -7.77 -8.77 -16.25
CA ASP A 108 -9.03 -8.51 -15.51
C ASP A 108 -10.27 -9.12 -16.18
N VAL A 109 -10.20 -9.44 -17.49
CA VAL A 109 -11.32 -10.02 -18.27
C VAL A 109 -11.10 -11.51 -18.54
N GLU A 110 -9.87 -11.89 -18.91
CA GLU A 110 -9.51 -13.29 -19.21
C GLU A 110 -9.08 -14.09 -17.97
N MET A 111 -8.96 -13.43 -16.83
CA MET A 111 -8.50 -13.98 -15.54
C MET A 111 -7.08 -14.55 -15.63
N GLY A 112 -6.71 -15.37 -14.64
CA GLY A 112 -5.38 -15.93 -14.52
C GLY A 112 -5.14 -17.11 -15.47
N ALA A 113 -3.87 -17.34 -15.80
CA ALA A 113 -3.42 -18.53 -16.50
C ALA A 113 -2.00 -18.93 -16.07
N ILE A 114 -1.68 -20.22 -16.15
CA ILE A 114 -0.29 -20.71 -16.04
C ILE A 114 0.26 -20.89 -17.46
N TRP A 115 1.45 -20.34 -17.69
CA TRP A 115 2.20 -20.43 -18.93
C TRP A 115 3.53 -21.14 -18.71
N GLN A 116 4.03 -21.81 -19.75
CA GLN A 116 5.34 -22.45 -19.79
C GLN A 116 6.17 -21.86 -20.93
N LEU A 117 7.42 -21.48 -20.64
CA LEU A 117 8.40 -21.05 -21.61
C LEU A 117 9.53 -22.09 -21.73
N ASP A 118 9.84 -22.53 -22.94
CA ASP A 118 11.00 -23.38 -23.22
C ASP A 118 12.26 -22.51 -23.37
N LEU A 119 13.15 -22.61 -22.39
CA LEU A 119 14.37 -21.79 -22.30
C LEU A 119 15.51 -22.29 -23.21
N ARG A 120 15.39 -23.48 -23.79
CA ARG A 120 16.38 -24.00 -24.75
C ARG A 120 16.31 -23.29 -26.10
N ASN A 121 15.15 -22.71 -26.41
CA ASN A 121 14.90 -21.98 -27.65
C ASN A 121 14.64 -20.51 -27.33
N THR A 122 15.58 -19.63 -27.71
CA THR A 122 15.47 -18.18 -27.49
C THR A 122 14.30 -17.52 -28.24
N LYS A 123 13.65 -18.24 -29.18
CA LYS A 123 12.46 -17.80 -29.91
C LYS A 123 11.20 -18.58 -29.51
N ALA A 124 11.24 -19.34 -28.42
CA ALA A 124 10.07 -20.08 -27.94
C ALA A 124 8.92 -19.11 -27.65
N VAL A 125 7.73 -19.47 -28.15
CA VAL A 125 6.48 -18.82 -27.77
C VAL A 125 5.98 -19.50 -26.50
N PRO A 126 5.61 -18.76 -25.44
CA PRO A 126 5.03 -19.36 -24.25
C PRO A 126 3.79 -20.19 -24.57
N GLN A 127 3.70 -21.38 -23.99
CA GLN A 127 2.55 -22.27 -24.08
C GLN A 127 1.63 -22.06 -22.87
N LYS A 128 0.34 -21.83 -23.11
CA LYS A 128 -0.66 -21.80 -22.04
C LYS A 128 -0.95 -23.22 -21.57
N LEU A 129 -0.79 -23.50 -20.27
CA LEU A 129 -1.00 -24.82 -19.68
C LEU A 129 -2.44 -25.00 -19.17
N THR A 130 -3.03 -23.96 -18.58
CA THR A 130 -4.37 -24.03 -17.99
C THR A 130 -5.46 -23.66 -19.01
N THR A 131 -6.55 -24.41 -19.03
CA THR A 131 -7.68 -24.19 -19.96
C THR A 131 -8.89 -23.50 -19.33
N THR A 132 -9.01 -23.53 -17.99
CA THR A 132 -10.12 -22.90 -17.25
C THR A 132 -9.70 -21.55 -16.65
N LYS A 133 -10.66 -20.63 -16.48
CA LYS A 133 -10.44 -19.35 -15.78
C LYS A 133 -10.35 -19.59 -14.28
N ALA A 134 -9.36 -18.99 -13.62
CA ALA A 134 -9.22 -18.99 -12.16
C ALA A 134 -8.21 -17.89 -11.73
N ILE A 135 -8.01 -17.74 -10.43
CA ILE A 135 -6.84 -17.04 -9.88
C ILE A 135 -5.77 -18.11 -9.60
N TYR A 136 -4.88 -18.35 -10.55
CA TYR A 136 -3.77 -19.31 -10.39
C TYR A 136 -2.61 -18.68 -9.66
N ARG A 137 -1.93 -19.46 -8.83
CA ARG A 137 -0.83 -19.01 -7.98
C ARG A 137 0.25 -20.09 -7.85
N GLU A 138 1.46 -19.63 -7.60
CA GLU A 138 2.58 -20.38 -7.00
C GLU A 138 2.86 -21.73 -7.69
N PRO A 139 3.14 -21.75 -9.01
CA PRO A 139 3.54 -22.98 -9.69
C PRO A 139 4.90 -23.47 -9.18
N ALA A 140 5.08 -24.78 -9.05
CA ALA A 140 6.34 -25.43 -8.69
C ALA A 140 6.49 -26.76 -9.42
N TYR A 141 7.63 -26.98 -10.06
CA TYR A 141 7.92 -28.23 -10.78
C TYR A 141 8.33 -29.35 -9.82
N SER A 142 8.06 -30.59 -10.23
CA SER A 142 8.64 -31.77 -9.57
C SER A 142 10.15 -31.80 -9.76
N PRO A 143 10.93 -32.13 -8.71
CA PRO A 143 12.38 -32.30 -8.80
C PRO A 143 12.78 -33.58 -9.56
N LYS A 144 11.82 -34.47 -9.87
CA LYS A 144 12.06 -35.74 -10.57
C LYS A 144 11.55 -35.77 -12.01
N ASP A 145 10.50 -35.02 -12.32
CA ASP A 145 9.89 -34.99 -13.64
C ASP A 145 9.57 -33.54 -14.06
N PRO A 146 10.26 -32.96 -15.05
CA PRO A 146 10.03 -31.58 -15.50
C PRO A 146 8.65 -31.38 -16.17
N LYS A 147 7.88 -32.46 -16.35
CA LYS A 147 6.51 -32.42 -16.89
C LYS A 147 5.44 -32.40 -15.82
N VAL A 148 5.79 -32.52 -14.54
CA VAL A 148 4.82 -32.50 -13.43
C VAL A 148 4.94 -31.17 -12.70
N LEU A 149 3.80 -30.51 -12.52
CA LEU A 149 3.68 -29.21 -11.88
C LEU A 149 2.64 -29.28 -10.76
N VAL A 150 2.93 -28.68 -9.61
CA VAL A 150 1.94 -28.36 -8.58
C VAL A 150 1.69 -26.85 -8.58
N PHE A 151 0.47 -26.42 -8.32
CA PHE A 151 0.12 -25.00 -8.23
C PHE A 151 -1.09 -24.80 -7.32
N ARG A 152 -1.42 -23.55 -6.99
CA ARG A 152 -2.58 -23.19 -6.18
C ARG A 152 -3.64 -22.49 -7.03
N LYS A 153 -4.92 -22.85 -6.82
CA LYS A 153 -6.08 -22.03 -7.19
C LYS A 153 -6.49 -21.25 -5.95
N GLU A 154 -6.46 -19.93 -6.05
CA GLU A 154 -6.85 -19.03 -4.96
C GLU A 154 -8.36 -18.77 -4.97
N GLU A 155 -8.91 -18.52 -3.79
CA GLU A 155 -10.28 -18.02 -3.63
C GLU A 155 -10.43 -16.60 -4.18
N GLY A 156 -11.69 -16.20 -4.37
CA GLY A 156 -12.05 -14.86 -4.83
C GLY A 156 -11.71 -13.78 -3.81
N ASN A 157 -11.51 -12.56 -4.29
CA ASN A 157 -11.16 -11.43 -3.42
C ASN A 157 -11.72 -10.11 -3.96
N THR A 158 -11.68 -9.07 -3.12
CA THR A 158 -12.23 -7.73 -3.42
C THR A 158 -11.49 -6.97 -4.52
N ASN A 159 -10.36 -7.46 -5.02
CA ASN A 159 -9.58 -6.77 -6.06
C ASN A 159 -9.78 -7.43 -7.43
N GLN A 160 -9.96 -8.75 -7.47
CA GLN A 160 -10.03 -9.56 -8.69
C GLN A 160 -11.42 -10.20 -8.92
N GLY A 161 -12.33 -10.11 -7.95
CA GLY A 161 -13.66 -10.69 -7.98
C GLY A 161 -13.71 -12.14 -7.48
N TYR A 162 -14.95 -12.68 -7.46
CA TYR A 162 -15.27 -14.02 -6.94
C TYR A 162 -15.81 -14.99 -8.02
N THR A 163 -15.90 -14.55 -9.27
CA THR A 163 -16.36 -15.40 -10.38
C THR A 163 -15.24 -16.34 -10.82
N ASN A 164 -15.56 -17.61 -11.12
CA ASN A 164 -14.60 -18.66 -11.48
C ASN A 164 -13.54 -19.00 -10.40
N THR A 165 -13.84 -18.73 -9.13
CA THR A 165 -12.94 -19.03 -8.00
C THR A 165 -13.47 -20.12 -7.08
N LEU A 166 -14.38 -20.97 -7.57
CA LEU A 166 -14.86 -22.14 -6.84
C LEU A 166 -13.77 -23.22 -6.78
N GLU A 167 -13.84 -24.05 -5.74
CA GLU A 167 -12.85 -25.09 -5.45
C GLU A 167 -11.42 -24.52 -5.37
N PRO A 168 -11.13 -23.64 -4.39
CA PRO A 168 -9.75 -23.26 -4.10
C PRO A 168 -8.97 -24.46 -3.55
N GLY A 169 -7.66 -24.41 -3.68
CA GLY A 169 -6.78 -25.47 -3.17
C GLY A 169 -5.51 -25.63 -3.99
N ILE A 170 -4.75 -26.67 -3.65
CA ILE A 170 -3.52 -27.06 -4.34
C ILE A 170 -3.84 -28.17 -5.34
N TYR A 171 -3.33 -28.05 -6.56
CA TYR A 171 -3.59 -28.92 -7.69
C TYR A 171 -2.31 -29.43 -8.32
N LEU A 172 -2.34 -30.65 -8.83
CA LEU A 172 -1.27 -31.27 -9.61
C LEU A 172 -1.70 -31.38 -11.07
N MET A 173 -0.78 -31.12 -12.00
CA MET A 173 -1.01 -31.33 -13.43
C MET A 173 0.23 -31.88 -14.14
N HIS A 174 -0.02 -32.56 -15.26
CA HIS A 174 1.00 -32.92 -16.25
C HIS A 174 1.01 -31.88 -17.38
N THR A 175 2.17 -31.31 -17.70
CA THR A 175 2.30 -30.26 -18.72
C THR A 175 2.29 -30.79 -20.15
N ASP A 176 2.44 -32.10 -20.34
CA ASP A 176 2.50 -32.78 -21.64
C ASP A 176 1.23 -33.58 -21.98
N ARG A 177 0.17 -33.43 -21.17
CA ARG A 177 -1.12 -34.12 -21.34
C ARG A 177 -2.27 -33.11 -21.29
N GLU A 178 -3.32 -33.38 -22.06
CA GLU A 178 -4.58 -32.62 -21.99
C GLU A 178 -5.52 -33.22 -20.93
N GLU A 179 -5.04 -33.32 -19.69
CA GLU A 179 -5.79 -33.84 -18.54
C GLU A 179 -6.16 -32.69 -17.60
N ALA A 180 -7.33 -32.79 -16.95
CA ALA A 180 -7.72 -31.81 -15.94
C ALA A 180 -6.81 -31.90 -14.71
N PRO A 181 -6.39 -30.78 -14.11
CA PRO A 181 -5.60 -30.81 -12.88
C PRO A 181 -6.34 -31.52 -11.72
N GLU A 182 -5.61 -32.34 -10.97
CA GLU A 182 -6.14 -33.09 -9.83
C GLU A 182 -5.98 -32.29 -8.54
N LYS A 183 -7.07 -32.11 -7.77
CA LYS A 183 -7.04 -31.42 -6.47
C LYS A 183 -6.33 -32.33 -5.45
N ILE A 184 -5.29 -31.80 -4.80
CA ILE A 184 -4.52 -32.49 -3.77
C ILE A 184 -5.06 -32.13 -2.37
N THR A 185 -5.30 -30.85 -2.11
CA THR A 185 -5.82 -30.38 -0.82
C THR A 185 -6.54 -29.04 -1.00
N GLU A 186 -7.43 -28.69 -0.07
CA GLU A 186 -8.23 -27.45 -0.11
C GLU A 186 -7.52 -26.28 0.57
N GLU A 187 -6.47 -26.54 1.34
CA GLU A 187 -5.75 -25.57 2.16
C GLU A 187 -4.29 -25.41 1.73
N GLY A 188 -3.68 -24.32 2.19
CA GLY A 188 -2.24 -24.09 2.08
C GLY A 188 -1.82 -23.09 1.00
N MET A 189 -0.60 -22.59 1.16
CA MET A 189 0.09 -21.69 0.24
C MET A 189 1.49 -22.21 -0.07
N PHE A 190 2.05 -21.75 -1.19
CA PHE A 190 3.40 -22.02 -1.64
C PHE A 190 3.71 -23.54 -1.78
N PRO A 191 2.92 -24.28 -2.57
CA PRO A 191 3.14 -25.71 -2.74
C PRO A 191 4.50 -26.00 -3.36
N MET A 192 5.18 -27.02 -2.86
CA MET A 192 6.41 -27.55 -3.47
C MET A 192 6.57 -29.04 -3.19
N PHE A 193 7.26 -29.76 -4.05
CA PHE A 193 7.55 -31.18 -3.83
C PHE A 193 8.67 -31.36 -2.80
N ASN A 194 8.65 -32.50 -2.11
CA ASN A 194 9.82 -32.97 -1.35
C ASN A 194 10.88 -33.59 -2.28
N ALA A 195 12.05 -33.92 -1.75
CA ALA A 195 13.24 -34.32 -2.51
C ALA A 195 13.03 -35.53 -3.45
N ASP A 196 12.18 -36.50 -3.06
CA ASP A 196 11.85 -37.68 -3.86
C ASP A 196 10.56 -37.55 -4.69
N ALA A 197 9.90 -36.39 -4.64
CA ALA A 197 8.62 -36.08 -5.28
C ALA A 197 7.45 -37.00 -4.88
N SER A 198 7.51 -37.67 -3.72
CA SER A 198 6.41 -38.49 -3.20
C SER A 198 5.37 -37.69 -2.39
N ARG A 199 5.70 -36.45 -2.00
CA ARG A 199 4.89 -35.59 -1.15
C ARG A 199 4.92 -34.14 -1.61
N ILE A 200 3.88 -33.40 -1.24
CA ILE A 200 3.76 -31.96 -1.40
C ILE A 200 3.88 -31.29 -0.03
N TYR A 201 4.85 -30.38 0.12
CA TYR A 201 4.91 -29.40 1.18
C TYR A 201 4.05 -28.18 0.86
N TYR A 202 3.41 -27.61 1.87
CA TYR A 202 2.70 -26.34 1.78
C TYR A 202 2.67 -25.64 3.14
N GLN A 203 2.42 -24.33 3.15
CA GLN A 203 2.37 -23.51 4.36
C GLN A 203 0.92 -23.16 4.73
N ASN A 204 0.53 -23.43 5.97
CA ASN A 204 -0.68 -22.93 6.60
C ASN A 204 -0.40 -21.66 7.43
N GLY A 205 -1.46 -20.90 7.69
CA GLY A 205 -1.41 -19.61 8.39
C GLY A 205 -1.17 -18.40 7.48
N GLY A 206 -1.07 -18.59 6.17
CA GLY A 206 -0.88 -17.51 5.21
C GLY A 206 0.54 -16.95 5.18
N TYR A 207 0.68 -15.66 4.87
CA TYR A 207 1.94 -14.91 4.85
C TYR A 207 1.90 -13.82 5.95
N LEU A 208 2.40 -12.61 5.71
CA LEU A 208 2.15 -11.44 6.56
C LEU A 208 0.66 -11.12 6.64
N PHE A 209 0.19 -10.70 7.83
CA PHE A 209 -1.22 -10.40 8.15
C PHE A 209 -2.16 -11.61 8.14
N GLY A 210 -1.61 -12.83 8.06
CA GLY A 210 -2.34 -14.07 8.28
C GLY A 210 -2.40 -14.47 9.75
N ASP A 211 -2.45 -15.77 10.02
CA ASP A 211 -2.39 -16.31 11.37
C ASP A 211 -1.03 -15.99 12.00
N LEU A 212 -0.99 -15.79 13.32
CA LEU A 212 0.26 -15.51 14.01
C LEU A 212 1.32 -16.59 13.70
N THR A 213 0.97 -17.84 13.99
CA THR A 213 1.81 -19.01 13.75
C THR A 213 1.66 -19.52 12.32
N LYS A 214 2.79 -19.79 11.66
CA LYS A 214 2.84 -20.48 10.36
C LYS A 214 3.29 -21.92 10.54
N THR A 215 2.70 -22.82 9.76
CA THR A 215 3.02 -24.25 9.83
C THR A 215 3.35 -24.78 8.45
N LEU A 216 4.52 -25.41 8.31
CA LEU A 216 4.86 -26.22 7.15
C LEU A 216 4.24 -27.60 7.31
N VAL A 217 3.39 -27.98 6.36
CA VAL A 217 2.65 -29.23 6.32
C VAL A 217 3.09 -30.05 5.10
N SER A 218 3.00 -31.37 5.18
CA SER A 218 3.15 -32.25 4.01
C SER A 218 1.99 -33.23 3.87
N VAL A 219 1.62 -33.55 2.63
CA VAL A 219 0.67 -34.61 2.26
C VAL A 219 1.25 -35.47 1.14
N ASN A 220 0.76 -36.70 0.97
CA ASN A 220 1.10 -37.49 -0.21
C ASN A 220 0.42 -36.92 -1.48
N LEU A 221 0.74 -37.47 -2.66
CA LEU A 221 0.15 -37.02 -3.94
C LEU A 221 -1.36 -37.25 -4.09
N ARG A 222 -2.04 -37.83 -3.10
CA ARG A 222 -3.51 -37.96 -3.04
C ARG A 222 -4.13 -37.05 -1.98
N GLY A 223 -3.35 -36.20 -1.31
CA GLY A 223 -3.82 -35.36 -0.22
C GLY A 223 -3.96 -36.07 1.13
N GLU A 224 -3.52 -37.33 1.23
CA GLU A 224 -3.65 -38.14 2.44
C GLU A 224 -2.37 -38.09 3.30
N ASP A 225 -2.42 -38.71 4.48
CA ASP A 225 -1.28 -38.82 5.41
C ASP A 225 -0.68 -37.43 5.72
N LYS A 226 -1.52 -36.49 6.13
CA LYS A 226 -1.11 -35.12 6.51
C LYS A 226 -0.15 -35.15 7.70
N ARG A 227 0.96 -34.43 7.59
CA ARG A 227 1.99 -34.30 8.64
C ARG A 227 2.40 -32.85 8.81
N GLU A 228 2.39 -32.36 10.04
CA GLU A 228 3.02 -31.09 10.38
C GLU A 228 4.52 -31.30 10.57
N ILE A 229 5.33 -30.46 9.93
CA ILE A 229 6.78 -30.62 9.86
C ILE A 229 7.46 -29.54 10.69
N VAL A 230 7.10 -28.28 10.46
CA VAL A 230 7.65 -27.12 11.16
C VAL A 230 6.50 -26.21 11.59
N THR A 231 6.57 -25.67 12.80
CA THR A 231 5.74 -24.56 13.25
C THR A 231 6.63 -23.38 13.64
N SER A 232 6.16 -22.15 13.45
CA SER A 232 6.87 -20.95 13.86
C SER A 232 5.91 -19.80 14.14
N LYS A 233 5.92 -19.29 15.38
CA LYS A 233 4.95 -18.31 15.89
C LYS A 233 4.96 -16.94 15.19
N TYR A 234 6.09 -16.48 14.66
CA TYR A 234 6.15 -15.19 13.95
C TYR A 234 6.81 -15.30 12.59
N ALA A 235 6.78 -16.50 12.01
CA ALA A 235 7.30 -16.69 10.68
C ALA A 235 6.43 -16.01 9.64
N GLN A 236 7.06 -15.63 8.53
CA GLN A 236 6.36 -15.12 7.37
C GLN A 236 6.43 -16.16 6.25
N ARG A 237 7.61 -16.74 6.02
CA ARG A 237 7.84 -17.81 5.04
C ARG A 237 8.69 -18.93 5.62
N ILE A 238 8.31 -20.18 5.34
CA ILE A 238 9.07 -21.40 5.65
C ILE A 238 9.34 -22.17 4.35
N VAL A 239 10.61 -22.33 3.97
CA VAL A 239 11.06 -22.90 2.69
C VAL A 239 11.98 -24.11 2.95
N PRO A 240 11.47 -25.36 2.86
CA PRO A 240 12.32 -26.54 2.97
C PRO A 240 13.36 -26.58 1.84
N GLY A 241 14.53 -27.14 2.14
CA GLY A 241 15.60 -27.39 1.19
C GLY A 241 15.26 -28.50 0.21
N PRO A 242 15.84 -28.51 -1.00
CA PRO A 242 15.56 -29.51 -2.02
C PRO A 242 16.06 -30.92 -1.68
N ASP A 243 16.83 -31.07 -0.59
CA ASP A 243 17.40 -32.31 -0.08
C ASP A 243 16.62 -32.88 1.14
N ASP A 244 15.55 -32.22 1.55
CA ASP A 244 14.77 -32.52 2.77
C ASP A 244 15.61 -32.51 4.07
N GLN A 245 16.82 -31.93 4.08
CA GLN A 245 17.70 -31.87 5.26
C GLN A 245 17.77 -30.50 5.93
N TRP A 246 17.42 -29.44 5.20
CA TRP A 246 17.45 -28.07 5.70
C TRP A 246 16.10 -27.37 5.55
N VAL A 247 15.89 -26.32 6.32
CA VAL A 247 14.76 -25.41 6.16
C VAL A 247 15.22 -23.98 6.37
N ALA A 248 14.82 -23.09 5.45
CA ALA A 248 15.01 -21.66 5.60
C ALA A 248 13.69 -21.03 6.04
N PHE A 249 13.75 -20.03 6.90
CA PHE A 249 12.54 -19.33 7.32
C PHE A 249 12.83 -17.88 7.67
N THR A 250 11.85 -17.02 7.46
CA THR A 250 11.86 -15.67 8.03
C THR A 250 11.14 -15.69 9.36
N ASN A 251 11.68 -14.99 10.36
CA ASN A 251 11.02 -14.77 11.64
C ASN A 251 11.24 -13.31 12.09
N LEU A 252 10.17 -12.52 12.20
CA LEU A 252 10.24 -11.07 12.42
C LEU A 252 11.23 -10.38 11.46
N TYR A 253 11.07 -10.66 10.16
CA TYR A 253 11.87 -10.17 9.03
C TYR A 253 13.33 -10.64 8.97
N LYS A 254 13.85 -11.28 10.01
CA LYS A 254 15.20 -11.86 9.99
C LYS A 254 15.16 -13.22 9.30
N VAL A 255 16.20 -13.51 8.51
CA VAL A 255 16.31 -14.78 7.76
C VAL A 255 17.17 -15.78 8.54
N TYR A 256 16.67 -17.01 8.66
CA TYR A 256 17.33 -18.12 9.34
C TYR A 256 17.39 -19.36 8.47
N VAL A 257 18.36 -20.21 8.76
CA VAL A 257 18.45 -21.59 8.27
C VAL A 257 18.52 -22.51 9.48
N ALA A 258 17.84 -23.66 9.42
CA ALA A 258 17.90 -24.70 10.44
C ALA A 258 17.98 -26.09 9.80
N ALA A 259 18.57 -27.05 10.54
CA ALA A 259 18.51 -28.46 10.15
C ALA A 259 17.06 -28.99 10.28
N LEU A 260 16.65 -29.87 9.38
CA LEU A 260 15.29 -30.41 9.26
C LEU A 260 15.28 -31.95 9.45
N PRO A 261 15.43 -32.47 10.67
CA PRO A 261 15.36 -33.91 10.90
C PRO A 261 13.92 -34.43 10.73
N MET A 262 13.71 -35.34 9.78
CA MET A 262 12.41 -35.98 9.53
C MET A 262 12.09 -37.06 10.58
N SER A 263 11.91 -36.64 11.84
CA SER A 263 11.70 -37.51 13.01
C SER A 263 10.25 -37.93 13.24
N GLY A 264 9.30 -37.38 12.46
CA GLY A 264 7.86 -37.56 12.64
C GLY A 264 7.23 -36.66 13.72
N GLN A 265 8.03 -35.87 14.44
CA GLN A 265 7.55 -34.81 15.35
C GLN A 265 7.60 -33.45 14.65
N THR A 266 6.63 -32.58 14.97
CA THR A 266 6.64 -31.18 14.53
C THR A 266 7.77 -30.42 15.22
N LEU A 267 8.58 -29.72 14.44
CA LEU A 267 9.67 -28.89 14.92
C LEU A 267 9.18 -27.45 15.16
N ASP A 268 9.42 -26.90 16.34
CA ASP A 268 9.16 -25.48 16.63
C ASP A 268 10.42 -24.64 16.39
N LEU A 269 10.30 -23.64 15.52
CA LEU A 269 11.39 -22.75 15.11
C LEU A 269 11.09 -21.29 15.40
N ASP A 270 11.97 -20.65 16.17
CA ASP A 270 11.93 -19.22 16.48
C ASP A 270 13.25 -18.49 16.14
N GLY A 271 14.23 -19.22 15.59
CA GLY A 271 15.58 -18.72 15.33
C GLY A 271 16.53 -18.79 16.52
N GLN A 272 16.10 -19.33 17.66
CA GLN A 272 16.89 -19.47 18.90
C GLN A 272 16.95 -20.92 19.42
N SER A 273 16.44 -21.88 18.66
CA SER A 273 16.44 -23.30 19.03
C SER A 273 17.83 -23.80 19.42
N LYS A 274 17.90 -24.54 20.53
CA LYS A 274 19.11 -25.22 21.01
C LYS A 274 19.09 -26.73 20.74
N SER A 275 17.94 -27.28 20.37
CA SER A 275 17.77 -28.72 20.12
C SER A 275 18.27 -29.12 18.74
N ILE A 276 18.33 -28.16 17.81
CA ILE A 276 18.84 -28.36 16.45
C ILE A 276 19.70 -27.17 16.03
N PRO A 277 20.66 -27.37 15.11
CA PRO A 277 21.42 -26.26 14.53
C PRO A 277 20.49 -25.26 13.83
N VAL A 278 20.58 -24.00 14.24
CA VAL A 278 19.91 -22.85 13.59
C VAL A 278 20.88 -21.67 13.55
N ALA A 279 20.89 -20.95 12.44
CA ALA A 279 21.74 -19.78 12.25
C ALA A 279 20.96 -18.67 11.55
N ARG A 280 21.18 -17.42 11.99
CA ARG A 280 20.77 -16.24 11.23
C ARG A 280 21.73 -16.08 10.04
N VAL A 281 21.17 -15.83 8.86
CA VAL A 281 21.97 -15.83 7.61
C VAL A 281 22.04 -14.47 6.92
N ALA A 282 21.12 -13.56 7.23
CA ALA A 282 21.06 -12.20 6.67
C ALA A 282 21.34 -11.12 7.73
N HIS A 283 22.19 -10.14 7.39
CA HIS A 283 22.47 -8.97 8.22
C HIS A 283 21.21 -8.10 8.40
N ASP A 284 20.51 -7.83 7.30
CA ASP A 284 19.23 -7.11 7.27
C ASP A 284 18.06 -8.10 7.10
N ALA A 285 16.96 -7.66 6.49
CA ALA A 285 15.82 -8.51 6.16
C ALA A 285 16.03 -9.24 4.83
N GLY A 286 15.17 -10.21 4.51
CA GLY A 286 15.18 -10.87 3.21
C GLY A 286 13.84 -11.48 2.85
N ILE A 287 13.51 -11.40 1.57
CA ILE A 287 12.35 -12.03 0.94
C ILE A 287 12.80 -12.89 -0.25
N ASN A 288 11.88 -13.58 -0.92
CA ASN A 288 12.18 -14.45 -2.06
C ASN A 288 13.26 -15.51 -1.73
N LEU A 289 13.14 -16.11 -0.53
CA LEU A 289 14.05 -17.15 -0.06
C LEU A 289 14.04 -18.35 -1.01
N GLN A 290 15.22 -18.80 -1.42
CA GLN A 290 15.37 -19.92 -2.34
C GLN A 290 16.71 -20.62 -2.14
N TRP A 291 16.73 -21.93 -2.36
CA TRP A 291 17.91 -22.77 -2.21
C TRP A 291 18.63 -22.94 -3.55
N SER A 292 19.96 -23.11 -3.52
CA SER A 292 20.67 -23.71 -4.64
C SER A 292 20.21 -25.16 -4.85
N ALA A 293 20.36 -25.69 -6.07
CA ALA A 293 19.88 -27.03 -6.42
C ALA A 293 20.51 -28.16 -5.57
N ASP A 294 21.72 -27.93 -5.06
CA ASP A 294 22.47 -28.83 -4.18
C ASP A 294 22.29 -28.55 -2.67
N ALA A 295 21.37 -27.64 -2.32
CA ALA A 295 21.12 -27.18 -0.95
C ALA A 295 22.34 -26.58 -0.21
N SER A 296 23.42 -26.22 -0.91
CA SER A 296 24.63 -25.68 -0.29
C SER A 296 24.61 -24.17 -0.04
N GLU A 297 23.71 -23.44 -0.70
CA GLU A 297 23.56 -21.99 -0.59
C GLU A 297 22.10 -21.58 -0.39
N LEU A 298 21.87 -20.55 0.43
CA LEU A 298 20.62 -19.82 0.47
C LEU A 298 20.73 -18.51 -0.28
N ARG A 299 19.76 -18.21 -1.14
CA ARG A 299 19.64 -16.95 -1.87
C ARG A 299 18.38 -16.21 -1.46
N TYR A 300 18.43 -14.89 -1.47
CA TYR A 300 17.30 -14.02 -1.13
C TYR A 300 17.48 -12.63 -1.73
N THR A 301 16.42 -11.82 -1.68
CA THR A 301 16.47 -10.42 -2.11
C THR A 301 16.00 -9.49 -1.00
N LEU A 302 16.51 -8.25 -1.01
CA LEU A 302 15.97 -7.13 -0.24
C LEU A 302 16.08 -5.87 -1.11
N GLY A 303 14.95 -5.26 -1.45
CA GLY A 303 14.94 -4.16 -2.42
C GLY A 303 15.48 -4.61 -3.78
N ASP A 304 16.39 -3.82 -4.34
CA ASP A 304 17.09 -4.14 -5.60
C ASP A 304 18.36 -4.99 -5.42
N ALA A 305 18.62 -5.53 -4.22
CA ALA A 305 19.81 -6.31 -3.93
C ALA A 305 19.51 -7.83 -3.84
N TYR A 306 20.38 -8.62 -4.47
CA TYR A 306 20.37 -10.08 -4.47
C TYR A 306 21.56 -10.63 -3.67
N TYR A 307 21.30 -11.56 -2.76
CA TYR A 307 22.29 -12.13 -1.84
C TYR A 307 22.40 -13.63 -2.05
N THR A 308 23.61 -14.16 -1.87
CA THR A 308 23.89 -15.61 -1.85
C THR A 308 24.73 -15.89 -0.62
N VAL A 309 24.29 -16.83 0.21
CA VAL A 309 24.95 -17.18 1.47
C VAL A 309 25.24 -18.68 1.47
N PRO A 310 26.52 -19.09 1.36
CA PRO A 310 26.91 -20.48 1.53
C PRO A 310 26.61 -20.97 2.96
N LEU A 311 26.03 -22.16 3.10
CA LEU A 311 25.71 -22.73 4.42
C LEU A 311 26.97 -22.96 5.28
N ALA A 312 28.08 -23.32 4.62
CA ALA A 312 29.38 -23.50 5.25
C ALA A 312 29.89 -22.22 5.97
N GLU A 313 29.42 -21.04 5.57
CA GLU A 313 29.76 -19.77 6.23
C GLU A 313 28.87 -19.44 7.43
N ARG A 314 27.93 -20.32 7.77
CA ARG A 314 27.00 -20.14 8.90
C ARG A 314 27.01 -21.30 9.89
N PHE A 315 27.54 -22.46 9.51
CA PHE A 315 27.60 -23.65 10.36
C PHE A 315 29.00 -24.26 10.37
N SER A 316 29.77 -24.04 11.44
CA SER A 316 31.18 -24.47 11.54
C SER A 316 31.43 -25.98 11.53
N PHE A 317 30.39 -26.81 11.70
CA PHE A 317 30.51 -28.27 11.65
C PHE A 317 30.46 -28.85 10.23
N LEU A 318 30.12 -28.04 9.21
CA LEU A 318 30.09 -28.52 7.84
C LEU A 318 31.52 -28.70 7.32
N ALA A 319 31.77 -29.74 6.53
CA ALA A 319 33.12 -30.07 6.07
C ALA A 319 33.79 -28.95 5.24
N ALA A 320 32.98 -28.10 4.59
CA ALA A 320 33.45 -26.97 3.80
C ALA A 320 33.60 -25.65 4.60
N SER A 321 33.42 -25.69 5.92
CA SER A 321 33.42 -24.46 6.74
C SER A 321 34.83 -23.89 6.90
N PRO A 322 34.99 -22.56 6.90
CA PRO A 322 36.24 -21.91 7.25
C PRO A 322 36.55 -22.07 8.75
N ASP A 323 37.82 -21.88 9.13
CA ASP A 323 38.29 -21.91 10.52
C ASP A 323 37.55 -20.91 11.44
N SER A 324 37.03 -19.82 10.87
CA SER A 324 36.18 -18.84 11.53
C SER A 324 35.05 -18.38 10.61
N LEU A 325 33.83 -18.29 11.13
CA LEU A 325 32.68 -17.84 10.34
C LEU A 325 32.81 -16.34 9.97
N PRO A 326 32.61 -15.96 8.69
CA PRO A 326 32.67 -14.57 8.27
C PRO A 326 31.47 -13.76 8.82
N PRO A 327 31.58 -12.42 8.86
CA PRO A 327 30.43 -11.57 9.14
C PRO A 327 29.34 -11.75 8.07
N MET A 328 28.09 -11.44 8.41
CA MET A 328 27.00 -11.46 7.44
C MET A 328 27.15 -10.31 6.44
N ASP A 329 26.96 -10.61 5.16
CA ASP A 329 27.01 -9.61 4.11
C ASP A 329 25.95 -8.53 4.33
N SER A 330 26.38 -7.28 4.18
CA SER A 330 25.53 -6.10 4.21
C SER A 330 25.35 -5.47 2.82
N VAL A 331 25.95 -6.06 1.78
CA VAL A 331 25.90 -5.57 0.39
C VAL A 331 25.66 -6.74 -0.55
N GLY A 332 24.55 -6.71 -1.28
CA GLY A 332 24.20 -7.72 -2.29
C GLY A 332 24.57 -7.27 -3.71
N ILE A 333 24.43 -8.18 -4.66
CA ILE A 333 24.52 -7.88 -6.10
C ILE A 333 23.32 -7.03 -6.48
N SER A 334 23.54 -5.85 -7.05
CA SER A 334 22.43 -5.03 -7.55
C SER A 334 21.78 -5.71 -8.76
N ILE A 335 20.47 -5.92 -8.68
CA ILE A 335 19.64 -6.39 -9.78
C ILE A 335 19.69 -5.36 -10.91
N GLY A 336 19.53 -4.08 -10.58
CA GLY A 336 19.86 -2.97 -11.49
C GLY A 336 18.87 -2.78 -12.64
N LEU A 337 17.57 -2.91 -12.37
CA LEU A 337 16.53 -2.58 -13.33
C LEU A 337 16.15 -1.10 -13.20
N ASP A 338 16.43 -0.32 -14.23
CA ASP A 338 16.02 1.07 -14.35
C ASP A 338 14.88 1.17 -15.37
N LEU A 339 13.79 1.84 -15.00
CA LEU A 339 12.63 2.06 -15.85
C LEU A 339 12.39 3.57 -16.05
N PRO A 340 11.92 4.00 -17.24
CA PRO A 340 11.43 5.35 -17.41
C PRO A 340 10.15 5.53 -16.62
N SER A 341 9.98 6.71 -16.01
CA SER A 341 8.66 7.12 -15.51
C SER A 341 7.75 7.46 -16.70
N ASP A 342 6.46 7.23 -16.54
CA ASP A 342 5.47 7.64 -17.53
C ASP A 342 5.43 9.17 -17.64
N LYS A 343 5.51 9.65 -18.87
CA LYS A 343 5.40 11.06 -19.22
C LYS A 343 4.47 11.16 -20.43
N PRO A 344 3.21 11.59 -20.25
CA PRO A 344 2.34 11.84 -21.39
C PRO A 344 2.92 12.92 -22.30
N GLU A 345 2.49 12.88 -23.55
CA GLU A 345 2.82 13.86 -24.58
C GLU A 345 1.61 14.75 -24.87
N GLY A 346 1.84 15.83 -25.60
CA GLY A 346 0.80 16.76 -26.04
C GLY A 346 0.63 17.98 -25.13
N LYS A 347 -0.35 18.82 -25.49
CA LYS A 347 -0.64 20.11 -24.86
C LYS A 347 -2.13 20.20 -24.55
N VAL A 348 -2.48 20.52 -23.31
CA VAL A 348 -3.86 20.78 -22.89
C VAL A 348 -3.96 22.22 -22.41
N VAL A 349 -4.93 22.96 -22.90
CA VAL A 349 -5.21 24.35 -22.49
C VAL A 349 -6.61 24.42 -21.95
N PHE A 350 -6.75 24.81 -20.69
CA PHE A 350 -8.02 25.13 -20.07
C PHE A 350 -8.25 26.64 -20.14
N THR A 351 -9.36 27.09 -20.71
CA THR A 351 -9.70 28.51 -20.86
C THR A 351 -10.93 28.88 -20.04
N HIS A 352 -11.06 30.14 -19.64
CA HIS A 352 -12.25 30.68 -18.97
C HIS A 352 -12.62 30.02 -17.63
N ALA A 353 -11.62 29.49 -16.94
CA ALA A 353 -11.80 28.88 -15.62
C ALA A 353 -11.63 29.91 -14.51
N ARG A 354 -12.37 29.74 -13.40
CA ARG A 354 -11.87 30.21 -12.10
C ARG A 354 -10.70 29.32 -11.68
N ILE A 355 -9.56 29.88 -11.31
CA ILE A 355 -8.38 29.09 -10.90
C ILE A 355 -8.01 29.45 -9.48
N ILE A 356 -8.14 28.49 -8.57
CA ILE A 356 -7.65 28.57 -7.20
C ILE A 356 -6.22 28.04 -7.21
N THR A 357 -5.21 28.93 -7.14
CA THR A 357 -3.82 28.53 -7.41
C THR A 357 -3.16 27.83 -6.23
N MET A 358 -3.64 28.11 -5.01
CA MET A 358 -2.99 27.76 -3.74
C MET A 358 -1.61 28.42 -3.54
N GLU A 359 -1.23 29.41 -4.37
CA GLU A 359 -0.11 30.31 -4.08
C GLU A 359 -0.63 31.47 -3.18
N GLY A 360 -0.79 31.19 -1.89
CA GLY A 360 -1.42 32.12 -0.95
C GLY A 360 -2.96 32.07 -1.02
N ASP A 361 -3.62 33.21 -1.12
CA ASP A 361 -5.08 33.35 -1.29
C ASP A 361 -5.48 33.67 -2.75
N GLU A 362 -4.57 33.52 -3.71
CA GLU A 362 -4.79 33.92 -5.10
C GLU A 362 -5.88 33.08 -5.80
N VAL A 363 -6.86 33.79 -6.38
CA VAL A 363 -7.91 33.25 -7.22
C VAL A 363 -7.98 34.06 -8.52
N ILE A 364 -7.95 33.39 -9.66
CA ILE A 364 -8.03 33.99 -10.99
C ILE A 364 -9.42 33.68 -11.57
N GLU A 365 -10.32 34.67 -11.65
CA GLU A 365 -11.73 34.43 -12.02
C GLU A 365 -11.98 34.05 -13.49
N ASP A 366 -11.16 34.53 -14.42
CA ASP A 366 -11.22 34.22 -15.87
C ASP A 366 -9.79 33.90 -16.35
N GLY A 367 -9.35 32.70 -15.99
CA GLY A 367 -7.99 32.22 -16.16
C GLY A 367 -7.82 31.24 -17.32
N THR A 368 -6.60 31.22 -17.85
CA THR A 368 -6.08 30.20 -18.75
C THR A 368 -4.97 29.41 -18.05
N LEU A 369 -5.10 28.08 -18.04
CA LEU A 369 -4.07 27.16 -17.54
C LEU A 369 -3.59 26.27 -18.68
N VAL A 370 -2.27 26.17 -18.83
CA VAL A 370 -1.63 25.43 -19.90
C VAL A 370 -0.77 24.31 -19.32
N VAL A 371 -1.00 23.09 -19.82
CA VAL A 371 -0.22 21.90 -19.51
C VAL A 371 0.51 21.45 -20.76
N GLN A 372 1.79 21.11 -20.62
CA GLN A 372 2.59 20.47 -21.66
C GLN A 372 3.25 19.22 -21.10
N GLY A 373 2.93 18.06 -21.70
CA GLY A 373 3.29 16.77 -21.15
C GLY A 373 2.75 16.60 -19.74
N ASN A 374 3.63 16.44 -18.75
CA ASN A 374 3.25 16.27 -17.34
C ASN A 374 3.44 17.50 -16.45
N ARG A 375 3.75 18.67 -17.01
CA ARG A 375 4.01 19.90 -16.24
C ARG A 375 3.12 21.06 -16.65
N ILE A 376 2.83 21.93 -15.68
CA ILE A 376 2.15 23.20 -15.91
C ILE A 376 3.14 24.14 -16.59
N LEU A 377 2.80 24.58 -17.80
CA LEU A 377 3.62 25.53 -18.57
C LEU A 377 3.33 26.97 -18.14
N SER A 378 2.06 27.33 -17.94
CA SER A 378 1.64 28.68 -17.55
C SER A 378 0.26 28.70 -16.90
N VAL A 379 0.02 29.68 -16.05
CA VAL A 379 -1.28 30.01 -15.43
C VAL A 379 -1.42 31.53 -15.39
N GLY A 380 -2.59 32.08 -15.74
CA GLY A 380 -2.81 33.54 -15.72
C GLY A 380 -4.09 33.97 -16.43
N THR A 381 -4.35 35.28 -16.49
CA THR A 381 -5.53 35.87 -17.14
C THR A 381 -5.38 36.12 -18.64
N ALA A 382 -4.16 35.94 -19.17
CA ALA A 382 -3.87 36.25 -20.57
C ALA A 382 -4.31 35.12 -21.50
N TYR A 383 -4.81 35.50 -22.68
CA TYR A 383 -4.92 34.58 -23.82
C TYR A 383 -3.56 33.91 -24.09
N HIS A 384 -3.56 32.59 -24.24
CA HIS A 384 -2.35 31.85 -24.57
C HIS A 384 -2.34 31.46 -26.06
N PRO A 385 -1.28 31.76 -26.84
CA PRO A 385 -1.22 31.45 -28.28
C PRO A 385 -1.41 29.97 -28.63
N LEU A 386 -1.18 29.05 -27.68
CA LEU A 386 -1.42 27.61 -27.88
C LEU A 386 -2.88 27.27 -28.16
N VAL A 387 -3.83 28.15 -27.81
CA VAL A 387 -5.26 27.98 -28.13
C VAL A 387 -5.48 27.88 -29.64
N GLU A 388 -4.67 28.56 -30.45
CA GLU A 388 -4.72 28.52 -31.91
C GLU A 388 -3.76 27.49 -32.53
N GLU A 389 -2.90 26.85 -31.73
CA GLU A 389 -1.92 25.89 -32.26
C GLU A 389 -2.60 24.56 -32.63
N LYS A 390 -2.22 24.01 -33.79
CA LYS A 390 -2.65 22.66 -34.19
C LYS A 390 -2.11 21.62 -33.22
N ASN A 391 -2.89 20.56 -32.96
CA ASN A 391 -2.56 19.48 -32.02
C ASN A 391 -2.48 19.91 -30.54
N THR A 392 -3.14 21.01 -30.18
CA THR A 392 -3.45 21.38 -28.79
C THR A 392 -4.89 20.99 -28.47
N THR A 393 -5.11 20.33 -27.34
CA THR A 393 -6.46 20.11 -26.83
C THR A 393 -6.89 21.32 -26.01
N VAL A 394 -7.93 22.02 -26.46
CA VAL A 394 -8.49 23.20 -25.78
C VAL A 394 -9.80 22.79 -25.09
N ILE A 395 -9.92 23.10 -23.81
CA ILE A 395 -11.09 22.79 -22.98
C ILE A 395 -11.64 24.10 -22.42
N ASP A 396 -12.84 24.47 -22.86
CA ASP A 396 -13.58 25.59 -22.30
C ASP A 396 -14.12 25.22 -20.92
N CYS A 397 -13.69 25.99 -19.92
CA CYS A 397 -14.04 25.84 -18.52
C CYS A 397 -14.93 27.00 -18.02
N THR A 398 -15.64 27.68 -18.93
CA THR A 398 -16.64 28.69 -18.56
C THR A 398 -17.58 28.18 -17.47
N GLY A 399 -17.64 28.89 -16.34
CA GLY A 399 -18.45 28.53 -15.19
C GLY A 399 -17.89 27.39 -14.31
N LYS A 400 -16.69 26.90 -14.60
CA LYS A 400 -15.99 25.86 -13.84
C LYS A 400 -14.84 26.43 -13.02
N THR A 401 -14.43 25.68 -12.01
CA THR A 401 -13.29 26.02 -11.14
C THR A 401 -12.17 24.98 -11.28
N ILE A 402 -10.92 25.42 -11.35
CA ILE A 402 -9.73 24.58 -11.35
C ILE A 402 -8.99 24.78 -10.04
N MET A 403 -8.55 23.69 -9.41
CA MET A 403 -7.67 23.72 -8.23
C MET A 403 -6.65 22.57 -8.31
N PRO A 404 -5.58 22.57 -7.50
CA PRO A 404 -4.67 21.43 -7.40
C PRO A 404 -5.43 20.15 -7.05
N GLY A 405 -4.92 19.01 -7.51
CA GLY A 405 -5.47 17.72 -7.12
C GLY A 405 -5.35 17.51 -5.60
N LEU A 406 -6.30 16.78 -5.03
CA LEU A 406 -6.30 16.52 -3.59
C LEU A 406 -5.14 15.57 -3.21
N ILE A 407 -4.55 15.84 -2.05
CA ILE A 407 -3.49 15.05 -1.43
C ILE A 407 -4.03 14.45 -0.13
N ASP A 408 -4.18 13.13 -0.10
CA ASP A 408 -4.55 12.38 1.11
C ASP A 408 -3.29 11.81 1.76
N VAL A 409 -2.85 12.42 2.86
CA VAL A 409 -1.58 12.02 3.52
C VAL A 409 -1.71 10.81 4.44
N HIS A 410 -2.95 10.34 4.65
CA HIS A 410 -3.26 9.17 5.45
C HIS A 410 -4.37 8.38 4.77
N ALA A 411 -4.03 7.62 3.74
CA ALA A 411 -4.95 6.74 3.03
C ALA A 411 -4.76 5.27 3.47
N HIS A 412 -5.71 4.40 3.11
CA HIS A 412 -5.46 2.96 3.00
C HIS A 412 -6.06 2.47 1.69
N LEU A 413 -5.23 2.03 0.75
CA LEU A 413 -5.66 1.88 -0.65
C LEU A 413 -6.00 0.43 -1.04
N GLY A 414 -5.97 -0.50 -0.09
CA GLY A 414 -6.38 -1.91 -0.31
C GLY A 414 -5.25 -2.89 -0.63
N GLN A 415 -3.98 -2.54 -0.39
CA GLN A 415 -2.80 -3.39 -0.69
C GLN A 415 -2.38 -4.29 0.49
N PHE A 416 -3.28 -4.68 1.39
CA PHE A 416 -2.93 -5.60 2.49
C PHE A 416 -2.79 -7.06 2.03
N ARG A 417 -3.57 -7.48 1.03
CA ARG A 417 -3.56 -8.86 0.51
C ARG A 417 -2.29 -9.12 -0.29
N PHE A 418 -1.54 -10.16 0.09
CA PHE A 418 -0.42 -10.66 -0.69
C PHE A 418 -0.88 -11.49 -1.90
N GLY A 419 -0.48 -11.09 -3.11
CA GLY A 419 -0.70 -11.90 -4.29
C GLY A 419 -0.52 -11.20 -5.63
N LEU A 420 -1.36 -11.57 -6.59
CA LEU A 420 -1.41 -10.90 -7.89
C LEU A 420 -2.08 -9.54 -7.72
N SER A 421 -1.59 -8.54 -8.46
CA SER A 421 -2.29 -7.26 -8.61
C SER A 421 -3.25 -7.33 -9.80
N PRO A 422 -4.44 -6.69 -9.72
CA PRO A 422 -5.31 -6.51 -10.89
C PRO A 422 -4.66 -5.57 -11.92
N GLN A 423 -5.19 -5.50 -13.13
CA GLN A 423 -4.80 -4.45 -14.10
C GLN A 423 -5.43 -3.11 -13.71
N GLN A 424 -6.66 -3.13 -13.21
CA GLN A 424 -7.39 -1.99 -12.67
C GLN A 424 -7.71 -2.19 -11.20
N HIS A 425 -7.11 -1.37 -10.36
CA HIS A 425 -7.40 -1.34 -8.95
C HIS A 425 -8.55 -0.35 -8.70
N TRP A 426 -9.74 -0.83 -8.37
CA TRP A 426 -10.93 0.03 -8.32
C TRP A 426 -10.83 1.15 -7.28
N GLN A 427 -10.17 0.92 -6.15
CA GLN A 427 -9.92 1.95 -5.13
C GLN A 427 -9.15 3.15 -5.72
N TYR A 428 -8.20 2.91 -6.65
CA TYR A 428 -7.46 3.97 -7.33
C TYR A 428 -8.35 4.76 -8.28
N PHE A 429 -9.24 4.06 -9.00
CA PHE A 429 -10.20 4.70 -9.89
C PHE A 429 -11.22 5.53 -9.11
N ALA A 430 -11.72 5.03 -7.98
CA ALA A 430 -12.59 5.79 -7.09
C ALA A 430 -11.88 7.04 -6.55
N ASN A 431 -10.64 6.94 -6.08
CA ASN A 431 -9.86 8.09 -5.62
C ASN A 431 -9.67 9.15 -6.73
N LEU A 432 -9.24 8.73 -7.92
CA LEU A 432 -9.07 9.64 -9.05
C LEU A 432 -10.41 10.25 -9.51
N ALA A 433 -11.50 9.48 -9.55
CA ALA A 433 -12.82 9.99 -9.92
C ALA A 433 -13.27 11.13 -8.98
N TYR A 434 -12.87 11.08 -7.72
CA TYR A 434 -13.12 12.12 -6.72
C TYR A 434 -11.94 13.11 -6.57
N GLY A 435 -11.00 13.15 -7.51
CA GLY A 435 -9.98 14.18 -7.57
C GLY A 435 -8.78 14.01 -6.63
N VAL A 436 -8.65 12.86 -5.97
CA VAL A 436 -7.47 12.52 -5.17
C VAL A 436 -6.36 12.05 -6.11
N THR A 437 -5.34 12.89 -6.28
CA THR A 437 -4.24 12.67 -7.25
C THR A 437 -2.97 12.14 -6.60
N THR A 438 -2.81 12.34 -5.29
CA THR A 438 -1.66 11.87 -4.51
C THR A 438 -2.14 11.26 -3.20
N THR A 439 -1.57 10.12 -2.84
CA THR A 439 -1.89 9.40 -1.61
C THR A 439 -0.61 8.98 -0.89
N HIS A 440 -0.64 9.05 0.42
CA HIS A 440 0.37 8.43 1.29
C HIS A 440 -0.33 7.42 2.21
N ASP A 441 0.00 6.14 2.04
CA ASP A 441 -0.54 5.04 2.85
C ASP A 441 0.44 4.71 4.00
N PRO A 442 0.13 5.09 5.25
CA PRO A 442 1.05 4.91 6.36
C PRO A 442 1.05 3.48 6.93
N SER A 443 0.31 2.53 6.35
CA SER A 443 0.32 1.13 6.77
C SER A 443 -0.18 0.21 5.66
N SER A 444 0.72 -0.58 5.06
CA SER A 444 0.33 -1.50 3.98
C SER A 444 1.26 -2.71 3.87
N ASN A 445 0.95 -3.68 3.00
CA ASN A 445 1.91 -4.72 2.66
C ASN A 445 3.02 -4.11 1.79
N THR A 446 4.26 -4.10 2.29
CA THR A 446 5.43 -3.51 1.61
C THR A 446 5.59 -4.02 0.18
N GLU A 447 5.51 -5.32 -0.06
CA GLU A 447 5.73 -5.87 -1.40
C GLU A 447 4.64 -5.43 -2.37
N MET A 448 3.39 -5.33 -1.90
CA MET A 448 2.26 -4.97 -2.74
C MET A 448 2.22 -3.47 -3.05
N VAL A 449 2.35 -2.62 -2.03
CA VAL A 449 2.19 -1.17 -2.20
C VAL A 449 3.30 -0.57 -3.05
N PHE A 450 4.56 -0.97 -2.84
CA PHE A 450 5.68 -0.44 -3.62
C PHE A 450 5.69 -1.01 -5.05
N SER A 451 5.29 -2.27 -5.24
CA SER A 451 5.17 -2.85 -6.59
C SER A 451 4.08 -2.15 -7.41
N GLN A 452 2.94 -1.83 -6.79
CA GLN A 452 1.88 -1.07 -7.45
C GLN A 452 2.26 0.40 -7.66
N ALA A 453 2.95 1.03 -6.71
CA ALA A 453 3.48 2.39 -6.87
C ALA A 453 4.42 2.48 -8.08
N GLU A 454 5.30 1.49 -8.28
CA GLU A 454 6.18 1.41 -9.44
C GLU A 454 5.41 1.16 -10.75
N MET A 455 4.35 0.33 -10.74
CA MET A 455 3.47 0.14 -11.90
C MET A 455 2.72 1.42 -12.29
N VAL A 456 2.26 2.19 -11.31
CA VAL A 456 1.63 3.50 -11.57
C VAL A 456 2.66 4.47 -12.11
N ARG A 457 3.85 4.54 -11.50
CA ARG A 457 4.94 5.42 -11.97
C ARG A 457 5.38 5.11 -13.39
N SER A 458 5.43 3.84 -13.79
CA SER A 458 5.79 3.44 -15.17
C SER A 458 4.61 3.47 -16.16
N GLY A 459 3.41 3.87 -15.73
CA GLY A 459 2.21 3.95 -16.58
C GLY A 459 1.61 2.59 -16.96
N VAL A 460 2.01 1.51 -16.27
CA VAL A 460 1.44 0.16 -16.45
C VAL A 460 0.08 0.04 -15.77
N MET A 461 -0.12 0.79 -14.67
CA MET A 461 -1.36 0.83 -13.90
C MET A 461 -1.86 2.27 -13.79
N VAL A 462 -3.17 2.48 -13.88
CA VAL A 462 -3.79 3.79 -13.63
C VAL A 462 -4.06 3.95 -12.14
N GLY A 463 -3.66 5.08 -11.57
CA GLY A 463 -3.97 5.44 -10.19
C GLY A 463 -3.39 6.79 -9.76
N PRO A 464 -3.68 7.23 -8.52
CA PRO A 464 -3.01 8.40 -7.94
C PRO A 464 -1.51 8.10 -7.77
N ARG A 465 -0.70 9.12 -7.50
CA ARG A 465 0.67 8.92 -7.01
C ARG A 465 0.62 8.21 -5.67
N ILE A 466 1.21 7.02 -5.60
CA ILE A 466 1.18 6.19 -4.38
C ILE A 466 2.52 6.31 -3.67
N PHE A 467 2.46 6.79 -2.43
CA PHE A 467 3.55 6.77 -1.48
C PHE A 467 3.15 5.95 -0.26
N SER A 468 4.11 5.35 0.45
CA SER A 468 3.80 4.52 1.61
C SER A 468 5.00 4.36 2.53
N THR A 469 4.71 4.01 3.78
CA THR A 469 5.68 3.51 4.76
C THR A 469 5.94 2.00 4.61
N GLY A 470 5.08 1.29 3.86
CA GLY A 470 5.00 -0.17 3.87
C GLY A 470 4.46 -0.70 5.20
N VAL A 471 4.98 -1.85 5.64
CA VAL A 471 4.57 -2.42 6.93
C VAL A 471 5.15 -1.58 8.08
N ILE A 472 4.24 -1.13 8.95
CA ILE A 472 4.51 -0.31 10.13
C ILE A 472 5.58 -0.88 11.08
N LEU A 473 6.18 0.00 11.89
CA LEU A 473 7.09 -0.37 12.98
C LEU A 473 6.29 -0.66 14.25
N TYR A 474 5.55 -1.78 14.25
CA TYR A 474 4.58 -2.12 15.31
C TYR A 474 5.26 -2.52 16.63
N GLY A 475 4.89 -1.87 17.73
CA GLY A 475 5.46 -2.10 19.06
C GLY A 475 4.74 -3.17 19.91
N ALA A 476 3.58 -3.67 19.47
CA ALA A 476 2.82 -4.72 20.18
C ALA A 476 3.00 -6.10 19.51
N ASP A 477 2.35 -7.14 20.06
CA ASP A 477 2.56 -8.52 19.58
C ASP A 477 1.91 -8.75 18.20
N GLY A 478 2.62 -9.48 17.33
CA GLY A 478 2.21 -9.75 15.94
C GLY A 478 3.37 -10.33 15.13
N ASP A 479 3.08 -10.97 14.00
CA ASP A 479 4.09 -11.54 13.07
C ASP A 479 4.85 -10.47 12.26
N PHE A 480 4.39 -9.22 12.35
CA PHE A 480 4.99 -8.03 11.76
C PHE A 480 5.58 -7.04 12.79
N LYS A 481 5.69 -7.42 14.07
CA LYS A 481 6.23 -6.50 15.09
C LYS A 481 7.68 -6.10 14.84
N ALA A 482 8.00 -4.85 15.16
CA ALA A 482 9.34 -4.32 15.13
C ALA A 482 9.90 -4.25 16.56
N LEU A 483 10.81 -5.17 16.89
CA LEU A 483 11.51 -5.16 18.17
C LEU A 483 12.59 -4.08 18.15
N ILE A 484 12.42 -3.04 18.96
CA ILE A 484 13.37 -1.94 19.09
C ILE A 484 13.88 -1.91 20.52
N ASN A 485 15.07 -2.48 20.76
CA ASN A 485 15.70 -2.45 22.09
C ASN A 485 16.91 -1.51 22.14
N ASN A 486 17.47 -1.16 20.99
CA ASN A 486 18.61 -0.27 20.82
C ASN A 486 18.56 0.43 19.45
N LEU A 487 19.53 1.31 19.19
CA LEU A 487 19.59 2.09 17.96
C LEU A 487 19.82 1.22 16.71
N ASP A 488 20.52 0.10 16.81
CA ASP A 488 20.77 -0.79 15.67
C ASP A 488 19.50 -1.56 15.28
N ASP A 489 18.66 -1.92 16.24
CA ASP A 489 17.33 -2.46 15.95
C ASP A 489 16.46 -1.44 15.19
N ALA A 490 16.52 -0.16 15.57
CA ALA A 490 15.82 0.91 14.86
C ALA A 490 16.36 1.10 13.42
N ARG A 491 17.68 1.07 13.24
CA ARG A 491 18.32 1.13 11.92
C ARG A 491 17.91 -0.05 11.04
N PHE A 492 17.93 -1.27 11.59
CA PHE A 492 17.46 -2.47 10.89
C PHE A 492 16.00 -2.31 10.42
N ALA A 493 15.12 -1.86 11.31
CA ALA A 493 13.70 -1.70 11.01
C ALA A 493 13.44 -0.69 9.89
N ILE A 494 14.19 0.43 9.87
CA ILE A 494 14.10 1.47 8.83
C ILE A 494 14.76 1.03 7.52
N ASN A 495 15.96 0.43 7.58
CA ASN A 495 16.66 -0.03 6.37
C ASN A 495 15.84 -1.05 5.58
N ARG A 496 15.10 -1.92 6.26
CA ARG A 496 14.18 -2.88 5.63
C ARG A 496 13.16 -2.21 4.71
N THR A 497 12.46 -1.17 5.15
CA THR A 497 11.44 -0.50 4.31
C THR A 497 12.08 0.48 3.32
N LYS A 498 13.16 1.16 3.72
CA LYS A 498 13.97 2.02 2.83
C LYS A 498 14.51 1.26 1.62
N ALA A 499 14.84 -0.02 1.78
CA ALA A 499 15.27 -0.88 0.67
C ALA A 499 14.21 -0.99 -0.45
N PHE A 500 12.92 -0.89 -0.12
CA PHE A 500 11.82 -0.86 -1.10
C PHE A 500 11.54 0.54 -1.66
N GLY A 501 12.25 1.57 -1.18
CA GLY A 501 12.08 2.96 -1.62
C GLY A 501 11.22 3.83 -0.71
N ALA A 502 10.87 3.35 0.49
CA ALA A 502 10.20 4.17 1.49
C ALA A 502 11.06 5.39 1.88
N PHE A 503 10.47 6.58 1.85
CA PHE A 503 11.06 7.80 2.41
C PHE A 503 10.49 8.16 3.79
N SER A 504 9.49 7.40 4.24
CA SER A 504 8.83 7.55 5.53
C SER A 504 8.67 6.19 6.21
N VAL A 505 8.54 6.20 7.54
CA VAL A 505 8.13 5.02 8.33
C VAL A 505 7.03 5.39 9.31
N LYS A 506 6.16 4.42 9.61
CA LYS A 506 5.12 4.57 10.63
C LYS A 506 5.58 4.01 11.97
N SER A 507 5.81 4.88 12.95
CA SER A 507 6.13 4.52 14.33
C SER A 507 4.82 4.20 15.07
N TYR A 508 4.50 2.91 15.22
CA TYR A 508 3.16 2.48 15.66
C TYR A 508 3.19 1.78 17.02
N ASN A 509 2.53 2.38 18.02
CA ASN A 509 2.40 1.84 19.38
C ASN A 509 3.71 1.33 20.02
N GLN A 510 4.84 2.00 19.76
CA GLN A 510 6.09 1.72 20.47
C GLN A 510 5.95 2.18 21.93
N PRO A 511 5.89 1.27 22.91
CA PRO A 511 5.40 1.60 24.25
C PRO A 511 6.34 2.53 25.00
N ARG A 512 7.65 2.35 24.86
CA ARG A 512 8.65 3.11 25.62
C ARG A 512 9.15 4.31 24.80
N ARG A 513 9.30 5.47 25.46
CA ARG A 513 9.66 6.73 24.77
C ARG A 513 11.04 6.65 24.12
N GLU A 514 12.00 6.02 24.78
CA GLU A 514 13.34 5.81 24.26
C GLU A 514 13.36 4.98 22.97
N GLN A 515 12.39 4.08 22.76
CA GLN A 515 12.26 3.35 21.49
C GLN A 515 11.86 4.30 20.35
N ARG A 516 10.90 5.20 20.60
CA ARG A 516 10.50 6.22 19.63
C ARG A 516 11.67 7.19 19.34
N GLN A 517 12.43 7.57 20.35
CA GLN A 517 13.63 8.39 20.18
C GLN A 517 14.74 7.67 19.39
N GLN A 518 14.91 6.36 19.58
CA GLN A 518 15.80 5.54 18.76
C GLN A 518 15.34 5.51 17.29
N VAL A 519 14.04 5.39 17.03
CA VAL A 519 13.47 5.51 15.67
C VAL A 519 13.77 6.87 15.07
N ILE A 520 13.49 7.97 15.77
CA ILE A 520 13.77 9.33 15.28
C ILE A 520 15.26 9.52 14.99
N LYS A 521 16.14 9.06 15.89
CA LYS A 521 17.59 9.17 15.71
C LYS A 521 18.07 8.41 14.47
N ALA A 522 17.63 7.16 14.29
CA ALA A 522 17.96 6.36 13.12
C ALA A 522 17.37 6.96 11.83
N ALA A 523 16.15 7.48 11.88
CA ALA A 523 15.48 8.10 10.75
C ALA A 523 16.18 9.38 10.30
N SER A 524 16.62 10.22 11.25
CA SER A 524 17.46 11.39 10.98
C SER A 524 18.78 11.03 10.29
N GLU A 525 19.47 9.99 10.75
CA GLU A 525 20.71 9.49 10.13
C GLU A 525 20.49 8.96 8.71
N LEU A 526 19.30 8.43 8.44
CA LEU A 526 18.95 7.78 7.17
C LEU A 526 18.16 8.68 6.22
N GLY A 527 17.81 9.91 6.60
CA GLY A 527 17.01 10.82 5.78
C GLY A 527 15.57 10.33 5.57
N ILE A 528 14.94 9.81 6.63
CA ILE A 528 13.60 9.20 6.60
C ILE A 528 12.65 10.01 7.47
N GLN A 529 11.45 10.31 6.96
CA GLN A 529 10.36 10.94 7.72
C GLN A 529 9.72 9.92 8.68
N VAL A 530 9.18 10.40 9.80
CA VAL A 530 8.54 9.51 10.79
C VAL A 530 7.15 10.02 11.11
N VAL A 531 6.15 9.29 10.61
CA VAL A 531 4.74 9.52 10.96
C VAL A 531 4.38 8.57 12.10
N PRO A 532 3.79 9.01 13.22
CA PRO A 532 3.40 8.13 14.31
C PRO A 532 1.94 7.72 14.23
N GLU A 533 1.54 6.76 15.06
CA GLU A 533 0.15 6.60 15.46
C GLU A 533 -0.21 7.58 16.59
N GLY A 534 -1.01 8.60 16.29
CA GLY A 534 -1.40 9.67 17.20
C GLY A 534 -2.69 9.41 18.01
N GLY A 535 -3.37 8.28 17.80
CA GLY A 535 -4.57 7.88 18.56
C GLY A 535 -4.36 7.26 19.93
N SER A 536 -3.12 7.28 20.39
CA SER A 536 -2.72 6.81 21.72
C SER A 536 -3.23 7.76 22.82
N THR A 537 -2.74 7.59 24.06
CA THR A 537 -3.06 8.52 25.15
C THR A 537 -2.44 9.90 24.94
N PHE A 538 -3.09 10.95 25.44
CA PHE A 538 -2.66 12.35 25.30
C PHE A 538 -1.15 12.59 25.54
N PHE A 539 -0.60 12.06 26.64
CA PHE A 539 0.82 12.22 26.97
C PHE A 539 1.75 11.51 25.98
N HIS A 540 1.31 10.39 25.41
CA HIS A 540 2.07 9.68 24.37
C HIS A 540 2.27 10.57 23.15
N ASN A 541 1.20 11.24 22.69
CA ASN A 541 1.25 12.11 21.53
C ASN A 541 2.03 13.39 21.78
N LEU A 542 1.89 14.00 22.96
CA LEU A 542 2.72 15.16 23.32
C LEU A 542 4.22 14.84 23.26
N THR A 543 4.61 13.63 23.65
CA THR A 543 6.03 13.23 23.51
C THR A 543 6.45 13.05 22.05
N MET A 544 5.55 12.70 21.13
CA MET A 544 5.88 12.59 19.70
C MET A 544 6.23 13.96 19.10
N ILE A 545 5.51 15.01 19.50
CA ILE A 545 5.81 16.41 19.15
C ILE A 545 7.19 16.81 19.70
N LEU A 546 7.43 16.55 20.99
CA LEU A 546 8.71 16.86 21.65
C LEU A 546 9.89 16.12 21.01
N ASP A 547 9.67 14.88 20.59
CA ASP A 547 10.69 14.01 20.01
C ASP A 547 10.93 14.27 18.51
N GLY A 548 10.18 15.16 17.85
CA GLY A 548 10.44 15.59 16.47
C GLY A 548 9.90 14.64 15.39
N HIS A 549 8.73 14.04 15.62
CA HIS A 549 8.02 13.32 14.56
C HIS A 549 7.60 14.30 13.43
N THR A 550 7.48 13.80 12.20
CA THR A 550 7.06 14.61 11.05
C THR A 550 5.64 15.17 11.24
N GLY A 551 4.76 14.36 11.84
CA GLY A 551 3.42 14.78 12.26
C GLY A 551 2.87 13.95 13.39
N VAL A 552 1.57 14.10 13.63
CA VAL A 552 0.76 13.22 14.48
C VAL A 552 -0.48 12.84 13.67
N GLU A 553 -0.68 11.53 13.47
CA GLU A 553 -1.79 10.97 12.72
C GLU A 553 -2.94 10.57 13.65
N HIS A 554 -4.19 10.76 13.26
CA HIS A 554 -5.36 10.71 14.12
C HIS A 554 -5.38 11.81 15.18
N ASN A 555 -6.57 12.07 15.71
CA ASN A 555 -6.77 13.10 16.72
C ASN A 555 -6.19 12.71 18.08
N LEU A 556 -5.81 13.74 18.85
CA LEU A 556 -5.59 13.57 20.28
C LEU A 556 -6.91 13.10 20.94
N PRO A 557 -6.87 12.13 21.87
CA PRO A 557 -8.06 11.64 22.57
C PRO A 557 -8.65 12.67 23.56
N VAL A 558 -8.08 13.88 23.61
CA VAL A 558 -8.60 15.04 24.32
C VAL A 558 -8.96 16.09 23.27
N ALA A 559 -10.25 16.27 23.03
CA ALA A 559 -10.72 17.12 21.95
C ALA A 559 -10.38 18.60 22.17
N THR A 560 -10.58 19.14 23.37
CA THR A 560 -10.30 20.56 23.67
C THR A 560 -8.81 20.79 23.97
N LEU A 561 -8.12 21.52 23.09
CA LEU A 561 -6.72 21.88 23.29
C LEU A 561 -6.60 23.23 24.02
N TYR A 562 -5.85 23.24 25.12
CA TYR A 562 -5.53 24.45 25.88
C TYR A 562 -4.28 25.14 25.34
N ASP A 563 -4.01 26.34 25.85
CA ASP A 563 -2.98 27.26 25.37
C ASP A 563 -1.56 26.66 25.42
N ASP A 564 -1.27 25.85 26.44
CA ASP A 564 0.00 25.13 26.59
C ASP A 564 0.26 24.15 25.44
N VAL A 565 -0.75 23.36 25.05
CA VAL A 565 -0.65 22.40 23.94
C VAL A 565 -0.52 23.14 22.61
N VAL A 566 -1.30 24.20 22.39
CA VAL A 566 -1.26 24.98 21.15
C VAL A 566 0.10 25.66 20.96
N GLN A 567 0.64 26.29 22.01
CA GLN A 567 1.97 26.91 21.96
C GLN A 567 3.07 25.87 21.74
N LEU A 568 3.01 24.73 22.42
CA LEU A 568 3.97 23.64 22.23
C LEU A 568 3.97 23.14 20.77
N TRP A 569 2.78 22.91 20.21
CA TRP A 569 2.64 22.37 18.86
C TRP A 569 3.10 23.38 17.81
N ALA A 570 2.69 24.64 17.93
CA ALA A 570 3.10 25.73 17.04
C ALA A 570 4.62 25.91 17.01
N ALA A 571 5.31 25.64 18.13
CA ALA A 571 6.78 25.73 18.22
C ALA A 571 7.54 24.53 17.60
N SER A 572 6.86 23.45 17.20
CA SER A 572 7.50 22.16 16.87
C SER A 572 7.73 21.87 15.38
N ASN A 573 7.05 22.58 14.48
CA ASN A 573 6.91 22.23 13.06
C ASN A 573 6.30 20.83 12.77
N THR A 574 5.82 20.11 13.78
CA THR A 574 5.15 18.81 13.63
C THR A 574 3.77 19.03 13.00
N GLY A 575 3.47 18.35 11.89
CA GLY A 575 2.14 18.39 11.25
C GLY A 575 1.05 17.69 12.07
N TYR A 576 -0.20 17.87 11.69
CA TYR A 576 -1.34 17.22 12.32
C TYR A 576 -2.32 16.68 11.27
N THR A 577 -2.59 15.38 11.30
CA THR A 577 -3.52 14.72 10.39
C THR A 577 -4.62 14.08 11.24
N PRO A 578 -5.73 14.79 11.54
CA PRO A 578 -6.70 14.37 12.57
C PRO A 578 -7.50 13.13 12.22
N THR A 579 -7.67 12.81 10.94
CA THR A 579 -8.54 11.73 10.43
C THR A 579 -9.91 11.75 11.11
N LEU A 580 -10.62 12.88 11.05
CA LEU A 580 -11.93 13.10 11.68
C LEU A 580 -12.97 12.02 11.29
N ILE A 581 -12.80 11.42 10.11
CA ILE A 581 -13.57 10.25 9.66
C ILE A 581 -13.46 9.06 10.63
N VAL A 582 -12.31 8.87 11.28
CA VAL A 582 -12.05 7.92 12.39
C VAL A 582 -11.61 8.69 13.63
N ASN A 583 -12.58 9.27 14.31
CA ASN A 583 -12.31 10.11 15.46
C ASN A 583 -12.19 9.28 16.75
N TYR A 584 -11.03 9.33 17.40
CA TYR A 584 -10.78 8.68 18.68
C TYR A 584 -11.30 9.46 19.87
N GLY A 585 -11.77 8.72 20.89
CA GLY A 585 -12.32 9.30 22.12
C GLY A 585 -13.73 9.91 21.96
N GLY A 586 -14.33 9.83 20.78
CA GLY A 586 -15.69 10.29 20.48
C GLY A 586 -16.29 9.55 19.29
N LEU A 587 -17.38 10.06 18.72
CA LEU A 587 -18.02 9.46 17.55
C LEU A 587 -17.27 9.78 16.25
N ASN A 588 -17.08 8.75 15.43
CA ASN A 588 -16.50 8.85 14.09
C ASN A 588 -17.35 9.74 13.17
N GLY A 589 -16.67 10.59 12.40
CA GLY A 589 -17.31 11.40 11.36
C GLY A 589 -17.93 10.58 10.22
N GLU A 590 -17.43 9.37 9.97
CA GLU A 590 -18.02 8.43 9.00
C GLU A 590 -19.52 8.22 9.23
N TYR A 591 -19.95 8.03 10.48
CA TYR A 591 -21.36 7.77 10.80
C TYR A 591 -22.24 9.00 10.56
N TYR A 592 -21.70 10.21 10.76
CA TYR A 592 -22.41 11.45 10.46
C TYR A 592 -22.84 11.48 9.00
N TRP A 593 -21.93 11.17 8.08
CA TRP A 593 -22.22 11.23 6.65
C TRP A 593 -23.18 10.14 6.20
N TYR A 594 -23.07 8.91 6.71
CA TYR A 594 -24.06 7.87 6.43
C TYR A 594 -25.45 8.25 6.97
N GLN A 595 -25.53 8.84 8.17
CA GLN A 595 -26.77 9.33 8.77
C GLN A 595 -27.44 10.45 7.97
N HIS A 596 -26.66 11.39 7.44
CA HIS A 596 -27.18 12.62 6.85
C HIS A 596 -27.23 12.64 5.32
N THR A 597 -26.67 11.61 4.65
CA THR A 597 -26.66 11.54 3.19
C THR A 597 -27.11 10.18 2.67
N ASP A 598 -27.69 10.16 1.47
CA ASP A 598 -28.12 8.93 0.80
C ASP A 598 -26.95 8.33 0.00
N VAL A 599 -25.84 7.98 0.66
CA VAL A 599 -24.59 7.50 0.01
C VAL A 599 -24.84 6.33 -0.95
N TRP A 600 -25.78 5.44 -0.64
CA TRP A 600 -26.16 4.29 -1.47
C TRP A 600 -26.90 4.67 -2.77
N LYS A 601 -27.21 5.96 -2.98
CA LYS A 601 -27.79 6.50 -4.22
C LYS A 601 -26.77 7.26 -5.07
N ASP A 602 -25.54 7.46 -4.59
CA ASP A 602 -24.51 8.16 -5.36
C ASP A 602 -24.08 7.31 -6.57
N SER A 603 -24.54 7.71 -7.76
CA SER A 603 -24.26 7.00 -9.01
C SER A 603 -22.78 6.98 -9.38
N LYS A 604 -22.02 8.02 -9.03
CA LYS A 604 -20.59 8.10 -9.33
C LYS A 604 -19.83 7.13 -8.42
N LEU A 605 -20.16 7.11 -7.12
CA LEU A 605 -19.59 6.16 -6.16
C LEU A 605 -19.84 4.70 -6.58
N LEU A 606 -21.09 4.40 -6.95
CA LEU A 606 -21.50 3.04 -7.36
C LEU A 606 -20.93 2.60 -8.71
N THR A 607 -20.37 3.52 -9.50
CA THR A 607 -19.64 3.17 -10.73
C THR A 607 -18.27 2.57 -10.39
N PHE A 608 -17.62 3.06 -9.33
CA PHE A 608 -16.23 2.70 -9.00
C PHE A 608 -16.10 1.87 -7.73
N THR A 609 -17.18 1.67 -6.97
CA THR A 609 -17.19 0.88 -5.74
C THR A 609 -18.24 -0.22 -5.81
N PRO A 610 -17.89 -1.48 -5.50
CA PRO A 610 -18.85 -2.57 -5.41
C PRO A 610 -20.01 -2.29 -4.45
N ARG A 611 -21.23 -2.71 -4.81
CA ARG A 611 -22.42 -2.53 -3.96
C ARG A 611 -22.33 -3.23 -2.61
N ASP A 612 -21.70 -4.41 -2.56
CA ASP A 612 -21.47 -5.17 -1.33
C ASP A 612 -20.56 -4.44 -0.32
N VAL A 613 -19.77 -3.47 -0.77
CA VAL A 613 -18.99 -2.57 0.10
C VAL A 613 -19.84 -1.42 0.65
N ILE A 614 -20.71 -0.82 -0.19
CA ILE A 614 -21.48 0.38 0.16
C ILE A 614 -22.76 0.06 0.92
N ASP A 615 -23.58 -0.86 0.40
CA ASP A 615 -24.95 -1.08 0.86
C ASP A 615 -25.01 -1.47 2.35
N PRO A 616 -24.16 -2.36 2.91
CA PRO A 616 -24.21 -2.74 4.32
C PRO A 616 -23.95 -1.57 5.29
N ARG A 617 -23.13 -0.59 4.90
CA ARG A 617 -22.76 0.55 5.76
C ARG A 617 -23.73 1.72 5.60
N ALA A 618 -24.17 1.96 4.37
CA ALA A 618 -24.94 3.15 4.01
C ALA A 618 -26.45 2.97 4.20
N ARG A 619 -27.00 1.78 3.91
CA ARG A 619 -28.46 1.53 4.04
C ARG A 619 -28.87 1.19 5.47
N HIS A 620 -28.04 0.45 6.19
CA HIS A 620 -28.26 0.06 7.58
C HIS A 620 -27.37 0.90 8.50
N ARG A 621 -27.64 2.20 8.52
CA ARG A 621 -26.81 3.19 9.20
C ARG A 621 -27.03 3.26 10.70
N THR A 622 -25.94 3.49 11.44
CA THR A 622 -25.99 3.89 12.84
C THR A 622 -26.66 5.26 12.95
N MET A 623 -27.67 5.38 13.82
CA MET A 623 -28.35 6.65 14.12
C MET A 623 -27.90 7.12 15.51
N VAL A 624 -27.33 8.32 15.57
CA VAL A 624 -26.75 8.90 16.78
C VAL A 624 -27.36 10.30 17.02
N PRO A 625 -27.61 10.71 18.28
CA PRO A 625 -27.97 12.09 18.61
C PRO A 625 -26.93 13.09 18.11
N GLU A 626 -27.38 14.26 17.64
CA GLU A 626 -26.49 15.28 17.05
C GLU A 626 -25.42 15.77 18.04
N GLU A 627 -25.77 15.89 19.31
CA GLU A 627 -24.89 16.30 20.40
C GLU A 627 -23.64 15.41 20.54
N GLU A 628 -23.71 14.14 20.14
CA GLU A 628 -22.55 13.23 20.15
C GLU A 628 -21.58 13.53 18.99
N TYR A 629 -22.08 14.04 17.87
CA TYR A 629 -21.25 14.53 16.76
C TYR A 629 -20.63 15.88 17.10
N GLU A 630 -21.40 16.78 17.72
CA GLU A 630 -20.92 18.05 18.26
C GLU A 630 -19.78 17.83 19.26
N ASN A 631 -19.93 16.89 20.20
CA ASN A 631 -18.91 16.51 21.18
C ASN A 631 -17.83 15.54 20.63
N GLY A 632 -17.98 15.06 19.39
CA GLY A 632 -17.08 14.14 18.71
C GLY A 632 -16.18 14.85 17.72
N HIS A 633 -16.24 14.43 16.45
CA HIS A 633 -15.40 14.94 15.38
C HIS A 633 -15.52 16.46 15.15
N ILE A 634 -16.69 17.08 15.41
CA ILE A 634 -16.85 18.54 15.24
C ILE A 634 -16.03 19.31 16.28
N LEU A 635 -16.08 18.90 17.57
CA LEU A 635 -15.25 19.50 18.62
C LEU A 635 -13.76 19.32 18.35
N VAL A 636 -13.34 18.15 17.85
CA VAL A 636 -11.96 17.92 17.44
C VAL A 636 -11.58 18.81 16.25
N SER A 637 -12.49 19.01 15.30
CA SER A 637 -12.30 19.92 14.18
C SER A 637 -12.13 21.38 14.62
N GLN A 638 -12.84 21.83 15.65
CA GLN A 638 -12.63 23.16 16.25
C GLN A 638 -11.20 23.31 16.82
N SER A 639 -10.64 22.25 17.39
CA SER A 639 -9.24 22.24 17.80
C SER A 639 -8.28 22.23 16.61
N CYS A 640 -8.65 21.58 15.50
CA CYS A 640 -7.89 21.69 14.25
C CYS A 640 -7.83 23.15 13.77
N LYS A 641 -8.96 23.86 13.77
CA LYS A 641 -9.01 25.29 13.45
C LYS A 641 -8.10 26.12 14.37
N LYS A 642 -8.17 25.89 15.68
CA LYS A 642 -7.31 26.57 16.66
C LYS A 642 -5.82 26.34 16.40
N LEU A 643 -5.43 25.13 15.99
CA LEU A 643 -4.05 24.81 15.61
C LEU A 643 -3.65 25.49 14.29
N THR A 644 -4.53 25.50 13.29
CA THR A 644 -4.31 26.23 12.03
C THR A 644 -4.10 27.73 12.28
N ASP A 645 -4.90 28.35 13.15
CA ASP A 645 -4.74 29.75 13.55
C ASP A 645 -3.39 30.05 14.23
N ALA A 646 -2.83 29.05 14.91
CA ALA A 646 -1.51 29.12 15.52
C ALA A 646 -0.36 28.80 14.55
N GLY A 647 -0.66 28.51 13.28
CA GLY A 647 0.33 28.20 12.24
C GLY A 647 0.73 26.72 12.15
N VAL A 648 0.04 25.82 12.85
CA VAL A 648 0.26 24.37 12.71
C VAL A 648 -0.37 23.91 11.39
N ARG A 649 0.36 23.10 10.63
CA ARG A 649 -0.14 22.51 9.38
C ARG A 649 -1.06 21.34 9.71
N VAL A 650 -2.37 21.57 9.55
CA VAL A 650 -3.38 20.51 9.56
C VAL A 650 -3.52 19.94 8.15
N ASN A 651 -3.49 18.62 8.04
CA ASN A 651 -3.54 17.90 6.76
C ASN A 651 -4.85 17.11 6.63
N LEU A 652 -5.29 16.90 5.40
CA LEU A 652 -6.34 15.94 5.07
C LEU A 652 -5.78 14.51 5.15
N GLY A 653 -6.47 13.65 5.91
CA GLY A 653 -6.21 12.21 5.97
C GLY A 653 -7.52 11.43 6.01
N ALA A 654 -7.89 10.76 4.92
CA ALA A 654 -9.22 10.14 4.80
C ALA A 654 -9.30 8.71 5.37
N HIS A 655 -8.16 8.15 5.80
CA HIS A 655 -7.95 6.84 6.43
C HIS A 655 -8.37 5.62 5.56
N GLY A 656 -9.23 5.77 4.55
CA GLY A 656 -9.59 4.70 3.60
C GLY A 656 -10.92 3.99 3.89
N GLN A 657 -11.76 4.53 4.79
CA GLN A 657 -13.12 4.03 5.09
C GLN A 657 -13.97 3.95 3.83
N LEU A 658 -13.89 5.00 2.99
CA LEU A 658 -14.57 5.10 1.72
C LEU A 658 -13.67 5.79 0.69
N GLN A 659 -13.29 5.05 -0.35
CA GLN A 659 -12.38 5.55 -1.39
C GLN A 659 -13.05 6.66 -2.20
N GLY A 660 -12.29 7.71 -2.49
CA GLY A 660 -12.77 8.93 -3.14
C GLY A 660 -13.58 9.81 -2.20
N LEU A 661 -14.86 9.50 -2.02
CA LEU A 661 -15.80 10.35 -1.26
C LEU A 661 -15.36 10.60 0.20
N GLY A 662 -14.67 9.65 0.83
CA GLY A 662 -14.15 9.83 2.20
C GLY A 662 -13.16 10.99 2.34
N ALA A 663 -12.38 11.31 1.29
CA ALA A 663 -11.49 12.48 1.31
C ALA A 663 -12.30 13.79 1.34
N HIS A 664 -13.40 13.86 0.61
CA HIS A 664 -14.30 15.02 0.68
C HIS A 664 -14.97 15.12 2.05
N TRP A 665 -15.38 14.01 2.65
CA TRP A 665 -15.91 14.01 4.01
C TRP A 665 -14.92 14.60 5.00
N GLU A 666 -13.65 14.16 4.96
CA GLU A 666 -12.60 14.71 5.82
C GLU A 666 -12.44 16.23 5.61
N LEU A 667 -12.40 16.67 4.36
CA LEU A 667 -12.33 18.09 3.99
C LEU A 667 -13.52 18.90 4.54
N TRP A 668 -14.74 18.36 4.44
CA TRP A 668 -15.95 19.03 4.92
C TRP A 668 -15.99 19.09 6.44
N MET A 669 -15.52 18.04 7.12
CA MET A 669 -15.43 18.01 8.57
C MET A 669 -14.40 19.00 9.10
N LEU A 670 -13.29 19.23 8.40
CA LEU A 670 -12.36 20.31 8.73
C LEU A 670 -13.04 21.70 8.68
N ALA A 671 -13.92 21.92 7.69
CA ALA A 671 -14.72 23.14 7.61
C ALA A 671 -15.79 23.25 8.70
N GLN A 672 -16.42 22.13 9.12
CA GLN A 672 -17.40 22.10 10.22
C GLN A 672 -16.81 22.63 11.55
N GLY A 673 -15.49 22.52 11.75
CA GLY A 673 -14.79 23.06 12.91
C GLY A 673 -14.55 24.58 12.87
N GLY A 674 -14.92 25.26 11.79
CA GLY A 674 -14.75 26.70 11.62
C GLY A 674 -13.56 27.10 10.75
N MET A 675 -12.89 26.17 10.06
CA MET A 675 -12.00 26.54 8.96
C MET A 675 -12.81 27.20 7.84
N THR A 676 -12.28 28.29 7.29
CA THR A 676 -12.76 28.82 6.01
C THR A 676 -12.54 27.80 4.90
N ASN A 677 -13.32 27.91 3.82
CA ASN A 677 -13.17 27.00 2.67
C ASN A 677 -11.73 27.02 2.13
N MET A 678 -11.08 28.18 2.06
CA MET A 678 -9.67 28.30 1.65
C MET A 678 -8.71 27.55 2.60
N GLU A 679 -8.88 27.66 3.92
CA GLU A 679 -8.06 26.93 4.90
C GLU A 679 -8.26 25.40 4.81
N ALA A 680 -9.51 24.96 4.61
CA ALA A 680 -9.82 23.55 4.40
C ALA A 680 -9.13 23.03 3.11
N LEU A 681 -9.21 23.78 2.01
CA LEU A 681 -8.55 23.41 0.74
C LEU A 681 -7.03 23.36 0.85
N ARG A 682 -6.40 24.24 1.66
CA ARG A 682 -4.95 24.14 1.96
C ARG A 682 -4.59 22.83 2.65
N SER A 683 -5.44 22.37 3.57
CA SER A 683 -5.27 21.10 4.29
C SER A 683 -5.27 19.91 3.32
N ALA A 684 -6.03 20.00 2.23
CA ALA A 684 -6.12 18.98 1.19
C ALA A 684 -5.11 19.13 0.04
N THR A 685 -4.24 20.15 0.06
CA THR A 685 -3.32 20.46 -1.05
C THR A 685 -1.91 20.80 -0.55
N VAL A 686 -1.59 22.08 -0.38
CA VAL A 686 -0.25 22.56 -0.02
C VAL A 686 0.29 22.02 1.30
N ASN A 687 -0.57 21.81 2.29
CA ASN A 687 -0.14 21.26 3.59
C ASN A 687 0.34 19.82 3.43
N GLY A 688 -0.40 19.00 2.69
CA GLY A 688 -0.03 17.62 2.38
C GLY A 688 1.23 17.54 1.52
N ALA A 689 1.38 18.42 0.52
CA ALA A 689 2.59 18.49 -0.29
C ALA A 689 3.83 18.78 0.57
N TYR A 690 3.75 19.76 1.47
CA TYR A 690 4.83 20.06 2.42
C TYR A 690 5.09 18.89 3.37
N TYR A 691 4.03 18.28 3.92
CA TYR A 691 4.14 17.16 4.87
C TYR A 691 4.91 15.96 4.31
N LEU A 692 4.79 15.73 3.01
CA LEU A 692 5.49 14.65 2.29
C LEU A 692 6.85 15.08 1.69
N GLY A 693 7.22 16.37 1.81
CA GLY A 693 8.44 16.91 1.21
C GLY A 693 8.37 17.03 -0.31
N MET A 694 7.19 17.33 -0.86
CA MET A 694 6.91 17.37 -2.31
C MET A 694 6.37 18.74 -2.76
N GLU A 695 6.49 19.76 -1.92
CA GLU A 695 5.96 21.10 -2.16
C GLU A 695 6.59 21.82 -3.37
N ASP A 696 7.75 21.37 -3.84
CA ASP A 696 8.39 21.93 -5.05
C ASP A 696 7.67 21.51 -6.34
N ASP A 697 6.98 20.37 -6.34
CA ASP A 697 6.33 19.79 -7.53
C ASP A 697 4.81 19.66 -7.42
N LEU A 698 4.25 19.60 -6.20
CA LEU A 698 2.83 19.31 -5.95
C LEU A 698 2.16 20.38 -5.06
N GLY A 699 0.83 20.28 -4.92
CA GLY A 699 0.02 21.04 -3.97
C GLY A 699 -0.41 22.44 -4.41
N SER A 700 0.16 23.02 -5.46
CA SER A 700 -0.27 24.31 -6.02
C SER A 700 -0.17 24.35 -7.54
N LEU A 701 -0.93 25.25 -8.17
CA LEU A 701 -0.93 25.46 -9.62
C LEU A 701 0.07 26.56 -9.97
N LYS A 702 1.31 26.16 -10.26
CA LYS A 702 2.43 27.06 -10.56
C LYS A 702 3.21 26.58 -11.78
N PRO A 703 3.71 27.47 -12.65
CA PRO A 703 4.57 27.08 -13.76
C PRO A 703 5.75 26.24 -13.27
N GLY A 704 6.02 25.13 -13.96
CA GLY A 704 7.07 24.18 -13.63
C GLY A 704 6.60 23.01 -12.75
N LYS A 705 5.55 23.16 -11.94
CA LYS A 705 4.99 22.07 -11.13
C LYS A 705 4.32 21.00 -11.99
N LEU A 706 4.09 19.83 -11.39
CA LEU A 706 3.40 18.73 -12.04
C LEU A 706 1.94 19.10 -12.32
N ALA A 707 1.44 18.62 -13.46
CA ALA A 707 0.06 18.81 -13.86
C ALA A 707 -0.86 17.80 -13.14
N ASP A 708 -1.04 18.04 -11.84
CA ASP A 708 -1.92 17.31 -10.94
C ASP A 708 -3.02 18.29 -10.46
N LEU A 709 -4.17 18.26 -11.13
CA LEU A 709 -5.25 19.24 -10.96
C LEU A 709 -6.63 18.61 -11.12
N ILE A 710 -7.66 19.30 -10.63
CA ILE A 710 -9.06 18.91 -10.83
C ILE A 710 -9.85 20.08 -11.40
N VAL A 711 -10.83 19.75 -12.24
CA VAL A 711 -11.82 20.70 -12.77
C VAL A 711 -13.16 20.39 -12.12
N LEU A 712 -13.76 21.39 -11.49
CA LEU A 712 -15.00 21.33 -10.72
C LEU A 712 -16.12 22.06 -11.45
N ASP A 713 -17.32 21.50 -11.45
CA ASP A 713 -18.51 22.16 -12.01
C ASP A 713 -19.02 23.32 -11.15
N LYS A 714 -18.58 23.41 -9.89
CA LYS A 714 -19.02 24.42 -8.93
C LYS A 714 -17.84 24.96 -8.13
N ASP A 715 -18.02 26.13 -7.50
CA ASP A 715 -16.99 26.80 -6.72
C ASP A 715 -16.93 26.26 -5.27
N PRO A 716 -15.81 25.62 -4.86
CA PRO A 716 -15.63 25.17 -3.47
C PRO A 716 -15.41 26.30 -2.46
N LEU A 717 -15.16 27.54 -2.90
CA LEU A 717 -15.03 28.70 -2.01
C LEU A 717 -16.39 29.27 -1.59
N GLU A 718 -17.46 29.03 -2.36
CA GLU A 718 -18.83 29.38 -1.96
C GLU A 718 -19.40 28.37 -0.96
N ASP A 719 -19.17 27.08 -1.21
CA ASP A 719 -19.56 25.96 -0.35
C ASP A 719 -18.51 24.85 -0.50
N ILE A 720 -17.87 24.45 0.60
CA ILE A 720 -16.85 23.41 0.57
C ILE A 720 -17.35 22.08 0.01
N MET A 721 -18.65 21.79 0.10
CA MET A 721 -19.26 20.60 -0.49
C MET A 721 -19.18 20.56 -2.02
N ASN A 722 -19.05 21.73 -2.66
CA ASN A 722 -18.81 21.82 -4.10
C ASN A 722 -17.46 21.21 -4.52
N SER A 723 -16.54 20.92 -3.59
CA SER A 723 -15.32 20.16 -3.89
C SER A 723 -15.60 18.79 -4.53
N ASN A 724 -16.76 18.17 -4.27
CA ASN A 724 -17.15 16.89 -4.89
C ASN A 724 -17.79 17.06 -6.29
N SER A 725 -17.84 18.27 -6.84
CA SER A 725 -18.32 18.51 -8.21
C SER A 725 -17.26 18.22 -9.29
N VAL A 726 -16.36 17.28 -9.02
CA VAL A 726 -15.23 16.92 -9.90
C VAL A 726 -15.75 16.40 -11.23
N HIS A 727 -15.46 17.17 -12.29
CA HIS A 727 -15.79 16.90 -13.69
C HIS A 727 -14.61 16.25 -14.42
N TYR A 728 -13.40 16.79 -14.22
CA TYR A 728 -12.15 16.18 -14.68
C TYR A 728 -11.14 16.04 -13.56
N THR A 729 -10.36 14.97 -13.62
CA THR A 729 -9.15 14.79 -12.81
C THR A 729 -7.97 14.65 -13.74
N MET A 730 -6.94 15.47 -13.55
CA MET A 730 -5.67 15.35 -14.23
C MET A 730 -4.61 14.90 -13.25
N VAL A 731 -3.90 13.83 -13.56
CA VAL A 731 -2.77 13.33 -12.78
C VAL A 731 -1.58 13.10 -13.73
N ASN A 732 -0.42 13.65 -13.38
CA ASN A 732 0.78 13.59 -14.21
C ASN A 732 0.56 14.10 -15.65
N GLY A 733 -0.36 15.05 -15.87
CA GLY A 733 -0.74 15.57 -17.18
C GLY A 733 -1.71 14.69 -18.00
N ARG A 734 -2.08 13.50 -17.51
CA ARG A 734 -3.14 12.67 -18.11
C ARG A 734 -4.48 13.11 -17.59
N LEU A 735 -5.42 13.42 -18.49
CA LEU A 735 -6.75 13.92 -18.14
C LEU A 735 -7.77 12.78 -18.15
N TYR A 736 -8.57 12.66 -17.11
CA TYR A 736 -9.61 11.66 -16.96
C TYR A 736 -10.98 12.31 -16.75
N ASP A 737 -11.98 11.82 -17.46
CA ASP A 737 -13.39 12.14 -17.19
C ASP A 737 -13.80 11.50 -15.86
N ALA A 738 -14.18 12.31 -14.88
CA ALA A 738 -14.40 11.82 -13.52
C ALA A 738 -15.62 10.89 -13.38
N SER A 739 -16.56 10.93 -14.32
CA SER A 739 -17.76 10.08 -14.30
C SER A 739 -17.50 8.68 -14.87
N THR A 740 -16.56 8.57 -15.80
CA THR A 740 -16.27 7.31 -16.51
C THR A 740 -14.89 6.74 -16.22
N MET A 741 -13.95 7.57 -15.77
CA MET A 741 -12.51 7.30 -15.69
C MET A 741 -11.88 6.88 -17.03
N ASN A 742 -12.49 7.28 -18.14
CA ASN A 742 -11.83 7.21 -19.45
C ASN A 742 -10.79 8.31 -19.53
N GLU A 743 -9.61 7.98 -20.08
CA GLU A 743 -8.59 8.97 -20.40
C GLU A 743 -9.04 9.77 -21.63
N THR A 744 -9.09 11.09 -21.46
CA THR A 744 -9.50 12.08 -22.45
C THR A 744 -8.39 13.14 -22.64
N GLY A 745 -8.66 14.20 -23.39
CA GLY A 745 -7.70 15.28 -23.62
C GLY A 745 -6.76 14.98 -24.79
N ASN A 746 -5.53 14.54 -24.50
CA ASN A 746 -4.54 14.15 -25.53
C ASN A 746 -4.69 12.69 -25.98
N TYR A 747 -5.48 11.91 -25.26
CA TYR A 747 -5.74 10.50 -25.54
C TYR A 747 -7.25 10.24 -25.53
N ASP A 748 -7.67 9.11 -26.10
CA ASP A 748 -9.04 8.59 -26.04
C ASP A 748 -8.98 7.10 -25.67
N ARG A 749 -8.70 6.82 -24.39
CA ARG A 749 -8.55 5.45 -23.88
C ARG A 749 -9.66 5.14 -22.90
N LYS A 750 -10.41 4.08 -23.19
CA LYS A 750 -11.48 3.61 -22.30
C LYS A 750 -10.91 2.73 -21.20
N ARG A 751 -11.46 2.85 -19.99
CA ARG A 751 -11.19 1.87 -18.93
C ARG A 751 -11.80 0.51 -19.30
N LEU A 752 -11.20 -0.56 -18.83
CA LEU A 752 -11.79 -1.90 -18.83
C LEU A 752 -12.93 -1.96 -17.80
N PRO A 753 -13.89 -2.89 -17.98
CA PRO A 753 -14.89 -3.18 -16.96
C PRO A 753 -14.22 -3.74 -15.69
N PHE A 754 -14.74 -3.37 -14.52
CA PHE A 754 -14.40 -4.03 -13.26
C PHE A 754 -15.06 -5.40 -13.18
N TYR A 755 -14.58 -6.26 -12.27
CA TYR A 755 -15.08 -7.63 -12.13
C TYR A 755 -16.61 -7.69 -11.91
N TRP A 756 -17.21 -6.69 -11.24
CA TRP A 756 -18.66 -6.64 -11.02
C TRP A 756 -19.47 -6.11 -12.20
N GLU A 757 -18.82 -5.55 -13.21
CA GLU A 757 -19.44 -5.13 -14.48
C GLU A 757 -19.33 -6.24 -15.54
N THR A 758 -18.58 -7.30 -15.27
CA THR A 758 -18.48 -8.47 -16.14
C THR A 758 -19.60 -9.49 -15.88
N GLY A 759 -19.98 -10.26 -16.91
CA GLY A 759 -21.04 -11.26 -16.78
C GLY A 759 -20.70 -12.38 -15.78
N GLY A 760 -21.67 -12.76 -14.94
CA GLY A 760 -21.50 -13.84 -13.96
C GLY A 760 -21.14 -13.41 -12.54
N TYR A 761 -21.18 -12.11 -12.22
CA TYR A 761 -21.09 -11.61 -10.85
C TYR A 761 -22.49 -11.21 -10.33
N ALA A 762 -22.87 -11.72 -9.15
CA ALA A 762 -24.24 -11.67 -8.60
C ALA A 762 -24.90 -10.29 -8.38
N PRO A 763 -24.20 -9.14 -8.25
CA PRO A 763 -24.82 -7.82 -8.27
C PRO A 763 -25.53 -7.46 -9.58
N SER A 764 -25.43 -8.29 -10.61
CA SER A 764 -26.36 -8.26 -11.76
C SER A 764 -27.82 -8.59 -11.38
N PHE A 765 -28.11 -8.93 -10.11
CA PHE A 765 -29.44 -9.25 -9.60
C PHE A 765 -29.83 -8.33 -8.43
N ASP A 766 -31.08 -7.83 -8.43
CA ASP A 766 -31.59 -6.79 -7.50
C ASP A 766 -31.66 -7.19 -6.01
N TRP A 767 -31.38 -8.44 -5.64
CA TRP A 767 -31.60 -8.96 -4.29
C TRP A 767 -30.64 -8.42 -3.22
N HIS A 768 -29.48 -7.86 -3.60
CA HIS A 768 -28.54 -7.26 -2.65
C HIS A 768 -29.04 -5.95 -2.03
N GLY A 769 -29.98 -5.27 -2.69
CA GLY A 769 -30.43 -3.93 -2.29
C GLY A 769 -31.59 -3.90 -1.30
N VAL A 770 -32.32 -5.00 -1.12
CA VAL A 770 -33.54 -5.04 -0.30
C VAL A 770 -33.66 -6.38 0.41
N THR A 771 -33.91 -6.36 1.71
CA THR A 771 -34.33 -7.56 2.44
C THR A 771 -35.69 -8.01 1.91
N HIS A 772 -35.70 -9.01 1.03
CA HIS A 772 -36.93 -9.66 0.61
C HIS A 772 -37.33 -10.66 1.70
N THR A 773 -38.30 -10.31 2.56
CA THR A 773 -38.86 -11.21 3.59
C THR A 773 -39.79 -12.29 3.01
N GLY A 774 -39.51 -12.77 1.79
CA GLY A 774 -40.24 -13.85 1.14
C GLY A 774 -39.69 -15.21 1.59
N CYS A 775 -40.56 -16.09 2.06
CA CYS A 775 -40.22 -17.46 2.42
C CYS A 775 -39.65 -18.19 1.20
N SER A 776 -38.55 -18.93 1.34
CA SER A 776 -37.85 -19.67 0.27
C SER A 776 -38.66 -20.82 -0.36
N CYS A 777 -39.97 -20.88 -0.13
CA CYS A 777 -40.87 -21.91 -0.64
C CYS A 777 -41.45 -21.59 -2.02
N GLU A 778 -41.28 -20.38 -2.57
CA GLU A 778 -41.85 -19.99 -3.87
C GLU A 778 -40.85 -20.00 -5.04
N ALA A 779 -39.55 -20.20 -4.79
CA ALA A 779 -38.51 -20.26 -5.84
C ALA A 779 -38.19 -21.69 -6.31
N GLY A 780 -39.06 -22.65 -6.01
CA GLY A 780 -38.97 -24.03 -6.50
C GLY A 780 -40.25 -24.44 -7.21
N ASN A 781 -40.38 -24.05 -8.48
CA ASN A 781 -41.22 -24.69 -9.49
C ASN A 781 -40.66 -24.43 -10.88
#